data_AF-A0A3Q2GMF2-F1
#
_entry.id   AF-A0A3Q2GMF2-F1
#
_cell.length_a   1.000
_cell.length_b   1.000
_cell.length_c   1.000
_cell.angle_alpha   90.00
_cell.angle_beta   90.00
_cell.angle_gamma   90.00
#
_symmetry.space_group_name_H-M   'P 1'
#
loop_
_entity.id
_entity.type
_entity.pdbx_description
1 polymer ?
#
loop_
_entity_poly.entity_id
_entity_poly.type
_entity_poly.pdbx_seq_one_letter_code
_entity_poly.pdbx_strand_id
1 'polypeptide(L)'
;MMNKQTTEQGGRKSKNPKKSKHEKVKQTITMETSGRRLSQGGRLREMELEELWGLNTYLYGPKDDLKHRLLWREVYSPEEEAQLQTLIVEAQSRGLRFVYALSPGQDIVFSSSCDMTLLKRKLKQVSDLGCQAYAILFDDIDHSMCQADSEAFSSFAHAQVTVTNEIYRFLGEPPVFLFCPTEYCGSLCSPSVAESPYLQTVGEDLLPNITVIWTGKKKKRCLESVLQRPPLIWDNLHANDYDTRRLFLGPFKGRDPHIRSHLRGLLLNPNCEFEANYIPLHTLGSWYRAEKDDAQGNKMPFCLIGEEYNYCPERALTAALHDWMEELNQPLQAGKTVQTKELGGSLDHRYFYILHPLILVADKEGREGEKKRSQQQGQPLAGSKSAAPFGGGRAQREQRTQGRGLCNGKGLLSEAQVRLLVGLHYLPHEHGPSAQKLLQDLTWLKSNCHLVGANSKKPQPQKVDEWRGRASRFLSLCEDIAQLHCSVVGGANRAVLYDLYPYVWDLRNTALVAKAFICWLGCGKTTGADQLGVDSEPWVFKGGVSGEVQMLLPVGSSSELFTHPPPLFPTSRLYNIRPYHIIHLICFNNNLSLIIYFLFLTTYRCLGPCLALSPEYSFILEDELGICGCVLGILDVRSFAKRCQGSWIPAMRDKYPPKGNGTHSNTLELVQLMEEDQGEYPDSLLYHFPSQLRLDALPELVDISVSRTLLTALLTALKANGSQGVFCEVQPTDHQRLEFLTKLGFLEILRGEARSREGVVLGRLL
;
A
#
# COMPACT_ATOMS: atom_id res chain seq x y z
N MET A 1 11.31 62.36 77.55
CA MET A 1 9.87 62.62 77.31
C MET A 1 9.19 61.29 76.96
N MET A 2 8.11 60.97 77.68
CA MET A 2 6.98 60.08 77.34
C MET A 2 7.17 58.58 76.99
N ASN A 3 6.79 57.74 77.98
CA ASN A 3 5.78 56.66 77.98
C ASN A 3 5.71 55.53 76.90
N LYS A 4 5.90 54.29 77.41
CA LYS A 4 4.99 53.11 77.50
C LYS A 4 4.48 52.31 76.26
N GLN A 5 4.44 50.98 76.51
CA GLN A 5 3.61 49.88 75.94
C GLN A 5 4.04 49.33 74.56
N THR A 6 4.01 48.03 74.23
CA THR A 6 3.15 46.90 74.65
C THR A 6 3.72 45.54 74.19
N THR A 7 3.41 44.47 74.92
CA THR A 7 3.54 43.02 74.61
C THR A 7 2.39 42.51 73.73
N GLU A 8 2.65 41.56 72.82
CA GLU A 8 1.62 40.74 72.15
C GLU A 8 1.91 39.23 72.24
N GLN A 9 0.86 38.47 72.58
CA GLN A 9 0.79 37.02 72.73
C GLN A 9 0.46 36.33 71.40
N GLY A 10 1.03 35.14 71.21
CA GLY A 10 0.75 34.26 70.07
C GLY A 10 -0.53 33.44 70.22
N GLY A 11 -1.29 33.34 69.13
CA GLY A 11 -2.46 32.47 68.96
C GLY A 11 -2.27 31.48 67.79
N ARG A 12 -2.46 30.20 68.08
CA ARG A 12 -2.43 29.04 67.16
C ARG A 12 -3.43 29.20 65.99
N LYS A 13 -3.00 28.88 64.76
CA LYS A 13 -3.90 28.50 63.65
C LYS A 13 -3.69 27.05 63.22
N SER A 14 -4.83 26.44 62.92
CA SER A 14 -5.13 25.04 62.62
C SER A 14 -4.34 24.43 61.46
N LYS A 15 -4.04 23.12 61.57
CA LYS A 15 -3.40 22.27 60.55
C LYS A 15 -4.42 21.87 59.48
N ASN A 16 -4.11 22.15 58.21
CA ASN A 16 -4.80 21.58 57.04
C ASN A 16 -4.49 20.07 56.89
N PRO A 17 -5.45 19.23 56.47
CA PRO A 17 -5.23 17.81 56.27
C PRO A 17 -4.54 17.50 54.94
N LYS A 18 -3.80 16.39 54.98
CA LYS A 18 -2.97 15.75 53.95
C LYS A 18 -3.54 15.82 52.52
N LYS A 19 -2.76 16.39 51.59
CA LYS A 19 -2.89 16.14 50.15
C LYS A 19 -2.60 14.66 49.89
N SER A 20 -3.61 13.92 49.45
CA SER A 20 -3.46 12.62 48.79
C SER A 20 -2.51 12.78 47.60
N LYS A 21 -1.36 12.11 47.62
CA LYS A 21 -0.50 11.94 46.45
C LYS A 21 -1.14 10.85 45.59
N HIS A 22 -2.05 11.21 44.69
CA HIS A 22 -2.33 10.35 43.55
C HIS A 22 -1.08 10.33 42.68
N GLU A 23 -0.39 9.19 42.66
CA GLU A 23 0.69 8.92 41.73
C GLU A 23 0.11 9.01 40.31
N LYS A 24 0.43 10.09 39.61
CA LYS A 24 -0.05 10.35 38.25
C LYS A 24 0.64 9.34 37.31
N VAL A 25 0.03 8.17 37.13
CA VAL A 25 0.49 7.15 36.17
C VAL A 25 0.61 7.80 34.79
N LYS A 26 1.84 7.83 34.24
CA LYS A 26 2.07 8.26 32.86
C LYS A 26 1.45 7.22 31.93
N GLN A 27 0.64 7.69 31.00
CA GLN A 27 -0.04 6.81 30.05
C GLN A 27 0.93 6.46 28.91
N THR A 28 1.00 5.21 28.48
CA THR A 28 1.68 4.83 27.23
C THR A 28 0.80 3.89 26.46
N ILE A 29 0.51 4.31 25.23
CA ILE A 29 -0.82 4.14 24.70
C ILE A 29 -0.70 3.78 23.22
N THR A 30 -1.62 2.93 22.80
CA THR A 30 -1.93 2.69 21.40
C THR A 30 -3.37 3.13 21.17
N MET A 31 -3.63 3.59 19.95
CA MET A 31 -4.95 4.04 19.53
C MET A 31 -5.42 3.22 18.33
N GLU A 32 -6.69 2.83 18.34
CA GLU A 32 -7.32 2.25 17.16
C GLU A 32 -7.34 3.29 16.04
N THR A 33 -6.86 2.90 14.86
CA THR A 33 -6.64 3.83 13.76
C THR A 33 -7.89 4.51 13.25
N SER A 34 -7.71 5.71 12.69
CA SER A 34 -8.73 6.51 12.02
C SER A 34 -9.23 5.93 10.68
N GLY A 35 -8.69 4.81 10.20
CA GLY A 35 -9.10 4.16 8.96
C GLY A 35 -9.97 2.92 9.13
N ARG A 36 -9.68 1.88 8.32
CA ARG A 36 -10.50 0.66 8.22
C ARG A 36 -10.72 0.01 9.59
N ARG A 37 -11.99 -0.20 9.95
CA ARG A 37 -12.40 -0.90 11.17
C ARG A 37 -11.64 -2.23 11.36
N LEU A 38 -10.92 -2.36 12.48
CA LEU A 38 -10.42 -3.65 12.93
C LEU A 38 -11.58 -4.57 13.30
N SER A 39 -11.49 -5.84 12.88
CA SER A 39 -12.43 -6.85 13.38
C SER A 39 -12.32 -6.98 14.90
N GLN A 40 -13.36 -7.48 15.56
CA GLN A 40 -13.31 -7.71 17.02
C GLN A 40 -12.10 -8.59 17.40
N GLY A 41 -11.80 -9.63 16.62
CA GLY A 41 -10.61 -10.47 16.84
C GLY A 41 -9.29 -9.71 16.66
N GLY A 42 -9.22 -8.79 15.69
CA GLY A 42 -8.05 -7.93 15.48
C GLY A 42 -7.76 -7.04 16.68
N ARG A 43 -8.79 -6.40 17.24
CA ARG A 43 -8.66 -5.57 18.45
C ARG A 43 -8.15 -6.36 19.66
N LEU A 44 -8.69 -7.55 19.87
CA LEU A 44 -8.25 -8.43 20.97
C LEU A 44 -6.78 -8.85 20.81
N ARG A 45 -6.35 -9.11 19.56
CA ARG A 45 -4.96 -9.42 19.25
C ARG A 45 -4.05 -8.22 19.45
N GLU A 46 -4.50 -7.01 19.09
CA GLU A 46 -3.75 -5.77 19.34
C GLU A 46 -3.51 -5.57 20.83
N MET A 47 -4.55 -5.71 21.65
CA MET A 47 -4.46 -5.63 23.11
C MET A 47 -3.49 -6.67 23.70
N GLU A 48 -3.47 -7.88 23.15
CA GLU A 48 -2.50 -8.91 23.54
C GLU A 48 -1.06 -8.49 23.24
N LEU A 49 -0.81 -7.92 22.05
CA LEU A 49 0.51 -7.42 21.66
C LEU A 49 0.94 -6.21 22.52
N GLU A 50 0.00 -5.31 22.81
CA GLU A 50 0.23 -4.17 23.70
C GLU A 50 0.67 -4.60 25.10
N GLU A 51 -0.06 -5.55 25.69
CA GLU A 51 0.29 -6.15 26.99
C GLU A 51 1.69 -6.79 26.94
N LEU A 52 1.96 -7.61 25.92
CA LEU A 52 3.23 -8.31 25.73
C LEU A 52 4.43 -7.34 25.69
N TRP A 53 4.24 -6.17 25.06
CA TRP A 53 5.28 -5.16 24.94
C TRP A 53 5.24 -4.09 26.05
N GLY A 54 4.41 -4.29 27.07
CA GLY A 54 4.34 -3.43 28.25
C GLY A 54 3.72 -2.06 28.00
N LEU A 55 2.92 -1.93 26.95
CA LEU A 55 2.00 -0.80 26.73
C LEU A 55 0.79 -0.98 27.67
N ASN A 56 0.01 0.08 27.91
CA ASN A 56 -0.94 0.10 29.03
C ASN A 56 -2.29 0.77 28.76
N THR A 57 -2.56 1.20 27.54
CA THR A 57 -3.79 1.91 27.20
C THR A 57 -4.18 1.62 25.76
N TYR A 58 -5.46 1.32 25.55
CA TYR A 58 -6.10 1.16 24.24
C TYR A 58 -7.18 2.24 24.12
N LEU A 59 -7.08 3.10 23.10
CA LEU A 59 -8.10 4.11 22.81
C LEU A 59 -9.01 3.64 21.67
N TYR A 60 -10.29 3.44 21.98
CA TYR A 60 -11.34 3.13 21.01
C TYR A 60 -11.88 4.42 20.38
N GLY A 61 -11.51 4.70 19.13
CA GLY A 61 -12.00 5.85 18.37
C GLY A 61 -11.99 5.64 16.84
N PRO A 62 -12.47 4.50 16.30
CA PRO A 62 -12.45 4.27 14.86
C PRO A 62 -13.41 5.24 14.14
N LYS A 63 -12.92 5.98 13.13
CA LYS A 63 -13.76 6.94 12.36
C LYS A 63 -14.85 6.25 11.53
N ASP A 64 -14.67 4.95 11.20
CA ASP A 64 -15.67 4.10 10.53
C ASP A 64 -16.78 3.57 11.46
N ASP A 65 -16.71 3.77 12.78
CA ASP A 65 -17.88 3.58 13.65
C ASP A 65 -18.80 4.79 13.52
N LEU A 66 -19.90 4.61 12.78
CA LEU A 66 -20.89 5.67 12.59
C LEU A 66 -21.34 6.25 13.94
N LYS A 67 -21.52 5.44 14.99
CA LYS A 67 -21.98 5.90 16.30
C LYS A 67 -20.89 6.54 17.16
N HIS A 68 -19.64 6.53 16.70
CA HIS A 68 -18.54 7.27 17.31
C HIS A 68 -18.48 8.74 16.84
N ARG A 69 -18.84 9.00 15.56
CA ARG A 69 -18.74 10.34 14.95
C ARG A 69 -20.03 10.81 14.27
N LEU A 70 -20.44 10.18 13.17
CA LEU A 70 -21.54 10.66 12.32
C LEU A 70 -22.92 10.61 12.99
N LEU A 71 -23.17 9.56 13.77
CA LEU A 71 -24.42 9.26 14.48
C LEU A 71 -24.18 9.23 15.99
N TRP A 72 -23.35 10.14 16.51
CA TRP A 72 -22.92 10.15 17.92
C TRP A 72 -24.07 10.24 18.93
N ARG A 73 -25.25 10.76 18.51
CA ARG A 73 -26.47 10.83 19.32
C ARG A 73 -27.13 9.45 19.52
N GLU A 74 -26.87 8.50 18.62
CA GLU A 74 -27.45 7.16 18.66
C GLU A 74 -26.71 6.27 19.67
N VAL A 75 -27.47 5.66 20.58
CA VAL A 75 -26.96 4.65 21.51
C VAL A 75 -26.61 3.35 20.79
N TYR A 76 -25.70 2.56 21.37
CA TYR A 76 -25.38 1.23 20.85
C TYR A 76 -26.59 0.28 21.00
N SER A 77 -26.77 -0.63 20.04
CA SER A 77 -27.76 -1.73 20.14
C SER A 77 -27.28 -2.78 21.15
N PRO A 78 -28.14 -3.70 21.62
CA PRO A 78 -27.73 -4.77 22.54
C PRO A 78 -26.56 -5.62 22.01
N GLU A 79 -26.52 -5.87 20.70
CA GLU A 79 -25.44 -6.62 20.05
C GLU A 79 -24.12 -5.85 20.06
N GLU A 80 -24.17 -4.54 19.77
CA GLU A 80 -23.01 -3.65 19.83
C GLU A 80 -22.51 -3.44 21.27
N GLU A 81 -23.43 -3.35 22.24
CA GLU A 81 -23.11 -3.29 23.67
C GLU A 81 -22.33 -4.53 24.11
N ALA A 82 -22.79 -5.73 23.72
CA ALA A 82 -22.10 -6.98 24.05
C ALA A 82 -20.67 -7.03 23.46
N GLN A 83 -20.50 -6.54 22.22
CA GLN A 83 -19.17 -6.43 21.60
C GLN A 83 -18.27 -5.44 22.34
N LEU A 84 -18.78 -4.25 22.66
CA LEU A 84 -18.02 -3.21 23.36
C LEU A 84 -17.67 -3.63 24.80
N GLN A 85 -18.61 -4.26 25.51
CA GLN A 85 -18.38 -4.82 26.84
C GLN A 85 -17.29 -5.88 26.83
N THR A 86 -17.28 -6.76 25.82
CA THR A 86 -16.21 -7.75 25.65
C THR A 86 -14.85 -7.07 25.53
N LEU A 87 -14.73 -6.02 24.70
CA LEU A 87 -13.48 -5.27 24.55
C LEU A 87 -13.04 -4.58 25.85
N ILE A 88 -13.98 -3.99 26.60
CA ILE A 88 -13.70 -3.35 27.89
C ILE A 88 -13.15 -4.37 28.90
N VAL A 89 -13.82 -5.53 29.03
CA VAL A 89 -13.42 -6.59 29.96
C VAL A 89 -12.06 -7.17 29.59
N GLU A 90 -11.84 -7.43 28.30
CA GLU A 90 -10.57 -7.98 27.80
C GLU A 90 -9.41 -7.02 28.06
N ALA A 91 -9.56 -5.73 27.74
CA ALA A 91 -8.55 -4.72 28.06
C ALA A 91 -8.22 -4.68 29.56
N GLN A 92 -9.25 -4.67 30.42
CA GLN A 92 -9.08 -4.65 31.87
C GLN A 92 -8.36 -5.91 32.39
N SER A 93 -8.70 -7.09 31.85
CA SER A 93 -8.09 -8.36 32.24
C SER A 93 -6.58 -8.42 31.96
N ARG A 94 -6.13 -7.66 30.97
CA ARG A 94 -4.72 -7.53 30.52
C ARG A 94 -3.98 -6.37 31.18
N GLY A 95 -4.63 -5.67 32.10
CA GLY A 95 -4.08 -4.47 32.73
C GLY A 95 -4.01 -3.25 31.81
N LEU A 96 -4.70 -3.29 30.66
CA LEU A 96 -4.84 -2.14 29.77
C LEU A 96 -5.98 -1.23 30.23
N ARG A 97 -5.78 0.07 30.05
CA ARG A 97 -6.86 1.05 30.18
C ARG A 97 -7.62 1.17 28.86
N PHE A 98 -8.88 0.78 28.87
CA PHE A 98 -9.80 1.05 27.77
C PHE A 98 -10.31 2.49 27.84
N VAL A 99 -10.03 3.31 26.82
CA VAL A 99 -10.51 4.70 26.71
C VAL A 99 -11.55 4.76 25.59
N TYR A 100 -12.79 5.10 25.95
CA TYR A 100 -13.86 5.32 24.96
C TYR A 100 -13.83 6.76 24.46
N ALA A 101 -13.56 6.94 23.17
CA ALA A 101 -13.63 8.25 22.54
C ALA A 101 -15.01 8.48 21.88
N LEU A 102 -15.42 9.76 21.80
CA LEU A 102 -16.59 10.20 21.07
C LEU A 102 -16.28 11.52 20.36
N SER A 103 -16.73 11.65 19.11
CA SER A 103 -16.43 12.78 18.22
C SER A 103 -17.72 13.55 17.83
N PRO A 104 -18.32 14.35 18.72
CA PRO A 104 -19.60 15.02 18.44
C PRO A 104 -19.46 16.30 17.60
N GLY A 105 -18.23 16.74 17.29
CA GLY A 105 -17.97 18.09 16.78
C GLY A 105 -18.55 18.43 15.40
N GLN A 106 -18.95 17.45 14.60
CA GLN A 106 -19.40 17.68 13.22
C GLN A 106 -20.75 18.40 13.14
N ASP A 107 -21.67 18.11 14.06
CA ASP A 107 -23.05 18.61 14.01
C ASP A 107 -23.67 18.87 15.39
N ILE A 108 -22.86 18.94 16.46
CA ILE A 108 -23.33 19.34 17.79
C ILE A 108 -23.76 20.81 17.80
N VAL A 109 -24.88 21.09 18.46
CA VAL A 109 -25.26 22.44 18.88
C VAL A 109 -24.89 22.58 20.35
N PHE A 110 -23.79 23.27 20.66
CA PHE A 110 -23.19 23.31 22.00
C PHE A 110 -24.13 23.86 23.07
N SER A 111 -25.01 24.79 22.69
CA SER A 111 -26.00 25.46 23.55
C SER A 111 -27.29 24.66 23.73
N SER A 112 -27.48 23.57 22.98
CA SER A 112 -28.68 22.75 23.02
C SER A 112 -28.69 21.82 24.23
N SER A 113 -29.66 22.00 25.12
CA SER A 113 -29.89 21.10 26.25
C SER A 113 -30.26 19.67 25.81
N CYS A 114 -30.87 19.53 24.62
CA CYS A 114 -31.17 18.24 24.02
C CYS A 114 -29.88 17.50 23.64
N ASP A 115 -28.97 18.16 22.92
CA ASP A 115 -27.69 17.56 22.53
C ASP A 115 -26.84 17.20 23.76
N MET A 116 -26.81 18.06 24.77
CA MET A 116 -26.16 17.77 26.05
C MET A 116 -26.76 16.51 26.73
N THR A 117 -28.09 16.36 26.69
CA THR A 117 -28.77 15.19 27.26
C THR A 117 -28.45 13.91 26.49
N LEU A 118 -28.42 13.97 25.16
CA LEU A 118 -28.07 12.83 24.30
C LEU A 118 -26.59 12.44 24.48
N LEU A 119 -25.69 13.41 24.61
CA LEU A 119 -24.28 13.18 24.87
C LEU A 119 -24.08 12.45 26.21
N LYS A 120 -24.72 12.93 27.28
CA LYS A 120 -24.73 12.27 28.60
C LYS A 120 -25.31 10.86 28.53
N ARG A 121 -26.42 10.66 27.81
CA ARG A 121 -27.06 9.35 27.64
C ARG A 121 -26.12 8.35 26.98
N LYS A 122 -25.45 8.74 25.89
CA LYS A 122 -24.48 7.90 25.17
C LYS A 122 -23.30 7.50 26.06
N LEU A 123 -22.68 8.46 26.74
CA LEU A 123 -21.53 8.18 27.61
C LEU A 123 -21.92 7.38 28.86
N LYS A 124 -23.13 7.60 29.39
CA LYS A 124 -23.67 6.80 30.49
C LYS A 124 -23.88 5.34 30.09
N GLN A 125 -24.38 5.07 28.88
CA GLN A 125 -24.49 3.71 28.36
C GLN A 125 -23.13 3.00 28.40
N VAL A 126 -22.07 3.64 27.86
CA VAL A 126 -20.73 3.05 27.85
C VAL A 126 -20.13 2.93 29.26
N SER A 127 -20.44 3.86 30.16
CA SER A 127 -20.09 3.76 31.57
C SER A 127 -20.72 2.53 32.24
N ASP A 128 -21.97 2.22 31.91
CA ASP A 128 -22.70 1.08 32.48
C ASP A 128 -22.14 -0.28 32.00
N LEU A 129 -21.44 -0.28 30.87
CA LEU A 129 -20.67 -1.45 30.41
C LEU A 129 -19.35 -1.66 31.17
N GLY A 130 -18.97 -0.75 32.08
CA GLY A 130 -17.77 -0.85 32.91
C GLY A 130 -16.59 -0.01 32.44
N CYS A 131 -16.78 0.88 31.45
CA CYS A 131 -15.74 1.82 31.02
C CYS A 131 -15.46 2.89 32.10
N GLN A 132 -14.19 3.26 32.29
CA GLN A 132 -13.77 4.21 33.34
C GLN A 132 -12.89 5.35 32.79
N ALA A 133 -12.64 5.38 31.49
CA ALA A 133 -11.81 6.40 30.85
C ALA A 133 -12.43 6.84 29.53
N TYR A 134 -12.40 8.14 29.27
CA TYR A 134 -13.16 8.75 28.18
C TYR A 134 -12.35 9.77 27.39
N ALA A 135 -12.76 10.04 26.16
CA ALA A 135 -12.22 11.13 25.35
C ALA A 135 -13.34 11.85 24.59
N ILE A 136 -13.27 13.18 24.51
CA ILE A 136 -14.09 13.98 23.60
C ILE A 136 -13.16 14.58 22.54
N LEU A 137 -13.47 14.33 21.26
CA LEU A 137 -12.64 14.72 20.14
C LEU A 137 -13.33 15.81 19.30
N PHE A 138 -12.62 16.91 19.07
CA PHE A 138 -13.02 18.01 18.20
C PHE A 138 -12.00 18.22 17.07
N ASP A 139 -11.36 17.14 16.60
CA ASP A 139 -10.45 17.12 15.45
C ASP A 139 -11.22 17.14 14.13
N ASP A 140 -10.61 17.73 13.08
CA ASP A 140 -11.11 17.73 11.70
C ASP A 140 -12.56 18.23 11.55
N ILE A 141 -12.86 19.39 12.17
CA ILE A 141 -14.14 20.10 12.07
C ILE A 141 -13.92 21.57 11.69
N ASP A 142 -14.97 22.18 11.12
CA ASP A 142 -14.96 23.63 10.84
C ASP A 142 -14.98 24.45 12.13
N HIS A 143 -14.37 25.64 12.08
CA HIS A 143 -14.28 26.55 13.23
C HIS A 143 -15.54 27.43 13.40
N SER A 144 -16.59 27.16 12.63
CA SER A 144 -17.83 27.95 12.65
C SER A 144 -18.80 27.41 13.69
N MET A 145 -19.41 28.32 14.44
CA MET A 145 -20.55 28.03 15.31
C MET A 145 -21.86 28.33 14.59
N CYS A 146 -22.93 27.61 14.93
CA CYS A 146 -24.27 28.00 14.52
C CYS A 146 -24.70 29.31 15.22
N GLN A 147 -25.81 29.90 14.78
CA GLN A 147 -26.30 31.17 15.35
C GLN A 147 -26.58 31.05 16.86
N ALA A 148 -27.26 30.00 17.31
CA ALA A 148 -27.59 29.80 18.71
C ALA A 148 -26.33 29.71 19.60
N ASP A 149 -25.30 29.03 19.13
CA ASP A 149 -24.03 28.90 19.85
C ASP A 149 -23.24 30.22 19.87
N SER A 150 -23.31 31.00 18.80
CA SER A 150 -22.67 32.32 18.72
C SER A 150 -23.31 33.34 19.66
N GLU A 151 -24.60 33.18 19.98
CA GLU A 151 -25.31 34.00 20.97
C GLU A 151 -25.01 33.54 22.41
N ALA A 152 -24.72 32.24 22.62
CA ALA A 152 -24.50 31.65 23.93
C ALA A 152 -23.03 31.66 24.41
N PHE A 153 -22.06 31.60 23.50
CA PHE A 153 -20.64 31.45 23.83
C PHE A 153 -19.78 32.56 23.20
N SER A 154 -18.78 33.02 23.96
CA SER A 154 -17.83 34.04 23.52
C SER A 154 -16.85 33.56 22.43
N SER A 155 -16.59 32.26 22.34
CA SER A 155 -15.69 31.67 21.35
C SER A 155 -15.98 30.19 21.15
N PHE A 156 -15.45 29.63 20.05
CA PHE A 156 -15.54 28.19 19.77
C PHE A 156 -14.86 27.33 20.84
N ALA A 157 -13.70 27.78 21.35
CA ALA A 157 -13.03 27.13 22.47
C ALA A 157 -13.88 27.14 23.73
N HIS A 158 -14.54 28.26 24.05
CA HIS A 158 -15.39 28.38 25.23
C HIS A 158 -16.59 27.42 25.16
N ALA A 159 -17.20 27.25 23.99
CA ALA A 159 -18.26 26.26 23.76
C ALA A 159 -17.79 24.82 24.01
N GLN A 160 -16.67 24.43 23.38
CA GLN A 160 -16.08 23.09 23.53
C GLN A 160 -15.67 22.78 24.97
N VAL A 161 -14.99 23.73 25.63
CA VAL A 161 -14.55 23.58 27.03
C VAL A 161 -15.75 23.46 27.96
N THR A 162 -16.80 24.25 27.75
CA THR A 162 -18.02 24.19 28.57
C THR A 162 -18.65 22.80 28.51
N VAL A 163 -18.89 22.28 27.30
CA VAL A 163 -19.46 20.95 27.10
C VAL A 163 -18.55 19.87 27.70
N THR A 164 -17.25 19.95 27.44
CA THR A 164 -16.27 18.96 27.93
C THR A 164 -16.22 18.92 29.46
N ASN A 165 -16.17 20.09 30.11
CA ASN A 165 -16.16 20.21 31.56
C ASN A 165 -17.45 19.68 32.19
N GLU A 166 -18.61 19.92 31.56
CA GLU A 166 -19.90 19.41 32.03
C GLU A 166 -19.95 17.88 31.97
N ILE A 167 -19.50 17.30 30.85
CA ILE A 167 -19.43 15.84 30.69
C ILE A 167 -18.44 15.21 31.67
N TYR A 168 -17.26 15.80 31.84
CA TYR A 168 -16.25 15.33 32.81
C TYR A 168 -16.83 15.26 34.23
N ARG A 169 -17.55 16.31 34.67
CA ARG A 169 -18.22 16.33 35.97
C ARG A 169 -19.37 15.34 36.06
N PHE A 170 -20.18 15.23 35.01
CA PHE A 170 -21.30 14.29 34.94
C PHE A 170 -20.85 12.84 35.13
N LEU A 171 -19.71 12.46 34.55
CA LEU A 171 -19.11 11.13 34.69
C LEU A 171 -18.37 10.93 36.02
N GLY A 172 -18.45 11.88 36.96
CA GLY A 172 -17.82 11.77 38.28
C GLY A 172 -16.31 12.02 38.26
N GLU A 173 -15.83 12.87 37.36
CA GLU A 173 -14.41 13.26 37.26
C GLU A 173 -13.45 12.07 37.13
N PRO A 174 -13.61 11.24 36.07
CA PRO A 174 -12.84 10.01 35.91
C PRO A 174 -11.32 10.29 35.88
N PRO A 175 -10.49 9.35 36.38
CA PRO A 175 -9.05 9.56 36.50
C PRO A 175 -8.35 9.78 35.15
N VAL A 176 -8.98 9.32 34.06
CA VAL A 176 -8.54 9.56 32.69
C VAL A 176 -9.69 10.12 31.88
N PHE A 177 -9.53 11.37 31.46
CA PHE A 177 -10.41 12.04 30.53
C PHE A 177 -9.56 12.83 29.54
N LEU A 178 -9.73 12.58 28.24
CA LEU A 178 -8.95 13.20 27.18
C LEU A 178 -9.80 14.20 26.41
N PHE A 179 -9.16 15.27 25.94
CA PHE A 179 -9.75 16.28 25.09
C PHE A 179 -8.85 16.46 23.86
N CYS A 180 -9.39 16.23 22.66
CA CYS A 180 -8.70 16.58 21.42
C CYS A 180 -9.20 17.95 20.92
N PRO A 181 -8.34 18.99 20.95
CA PRO A 181 -8.71 20.30 20.44
C PRO A 181 -8.87 20.30 18.92
N THR A 182 -9.56 21.30 18.37
CA THR A 182 -9.59 21.57 16.94
C THR A 182 -8.21 22.05 16.44
N GLU A 183 -7.54 22.91 17.21
CA GLU A 183 -6.14 23.26 16.97
C GLU A 183 -5.18 22.23 17.61
N TYR A 184 -5.20 20.99 17.13
CA TYR A 184 -4.42 19.87 17.72
C TYR A 184 -2.95 19.80 17.26
N CYS A 185 -2.53 20.68 16.34
CA CYS A 185 -1.15 20.72 15.89
C CYS A 185 -0.71 22.15 15.53
N GLY A 186 0.61 22.36 15.50
CA GLY A 186 1.17 23.69 15.40
C GLY A 186 0.96 24.42 14.08
N SER A 187 0.45 23.76 13.03
CA SER A 187 0.02 24.37 11.76
C SER A 187 -1.44 24.82 11.76
N LEU A 188 -2.25 24.29 12.68
CA LEU A 188 -3.64 24.69 12.86
C LEU A 188 -3.79 25.89 13.82
N CYS A 189 -2.75 26.20 14.61
CA CYS A 189 -2.80 27.32 15.54
C CYS A 189 -2.61 28.68 14.87
N SER A 190 -3.51 29.62 15.15
CA SER A 190 -3.46 30.99 14.63
C SER A 190 -3.39 32.03 15.75
N PRO A 191 -2.47 33.02 15.72
CA PRO A 191 -1.39 33.18 14.73
C PRO A 191 -0.21 32.22 14.97
N SER A 192 -0.08 31.69 16.18
CA SER A 192 0.96 30.74 16.56
C SER A 192 0.51 29.90 17.76
N VAL A 193 1.26 28.86 18.11
CA VAL A 193 0.97 28.05 19.31
C VAL A 193 0.99 28.90 20.60
N ALA A 194 1.91 29.87 20.70
CA ALA A 194 2.10 30.69 21.90
C ALA A 194 0.96 31.70 22.12
N GLU A 195 0.38 32.17 21.01
CA GLU A 195 -0.51 33.32 20.97
C GLU A 195 -1.92 32.96 20.51
N SER A 196 -2.22 31.66 20.34
CA SER A 196 -3.54 31.19 19.93
C SER A 196 -4.57 31.52 21.01
N PRO A 197 -5.57 32.37 20.72
CA PRO A 197 -6.66 32.64 21.67
C PRO A 197 -7.45 31.37 21.98
N TYR A 198 -7.60 30.49 21.00
CA TYR A 198 -8.26 29.20 21.15
C TYR A 198 -7.55 28.34 22.20
N LEU A 199 -6.22 28.16 22.08
CA LEU A 199 -5.45 27.36 23.03
C LEU A 199 -5.33 28.03 24.40
N GLN A 200 -5.32 29.37 24.47
CA GLN A 200 -5.36 30.10 25.74
C GLN A 200 -6.65 29.80 26.51
N THR A 201 -7.81 29.89 25.86
CA THR A 201 -9.09 29.49 26.47
C THR A 201 -9.09 28.01 26.90
N VAL A 202 -8.57 27.10 26.08
CA VAL A 202 -8.42 25.68 26.47
C VAL A 202 -7.46 25.53 27.67
N GLY A 203 -6.40 26.31 27.74
CA GLY A 203 -5.46 26.33 28.86
C GLY A 203 -6.10 26.77 30.16
N GLU A 204 -6.82 27.90 30.13
CA GLU A 204 -7.39 28.58 31.28
C GLU A 204 -8.67 27.90 31.81
N ASP A 205 -9.58 27.54 30.91
CA ASP A 205 -10.95 27.18 31.29
C ASP A 205 -11.19 25.66 31.36
N LEU A 206 -10.37 24.85 30.67
CA LEU A 206 -10.51 23.40 30.73
C LEU A 206 -10.06 22.88 32.10
N LEU A 207 -10.85 22.01 32.72
CA LEU A 207 -10.55 21.51 34.06
C LEU A 207 -9.16 20.83 34.11
N PRO A 208 -8.36 21.07 35.17
CA PRO A 208 -6.93 20.77 35.19
C PRO A 208 -6.57 19.29 35.13
N ASN A 209 -7.52 18.39 35.41
CA ASN A 209 -7.32 16.94 35.34
C ASN A 209 -7.67 16.34 33.96
N ILE A 210 -8.31 17.12 33.08
CA ILE A 210 -8.54 16.74 31.69
C ILE A 210 -7.22 16.86 30.93
N THR A 211 -6.87 15.78 30.23
CA THR A 211 -5.62 15.69 29.47
C THR A 211 -5.86 16.16 28.04
N VAL A 212 -5.02 17.08 27.54
CA VAL A 212 -5.13 17.62 26.19
C VAL A 212 -4.25 16.82 25.22
N ILE A 213 -4.84 16.37 24.12
CA ILE A 213 -4.19 15.65 23.02
C ILE A 213 -3.47 16.65 22.09
N TRP A 214 -2.32 16.23 21.55
CA TRP A 214 -1.52 17.03 20.60
C TRP A 214 -0.75 16.16 19.61
N THR A 215 -0.70 16.51 18.32
CA THR A 215 0.01 15.71 17.29
C THR A 215 1.35 16.31 16.82
N GLY A 216 1.62 17.58 17.15
CA GLY A 216 2.73 18.35 16.58
C GLY A 216 4.12 18.10 17.20
N LYS A 217 5.17 18.31 16.40
CA LYS A 217 6.61 18.14 16.75
C LYS A 217 7.24 19.31 17.55
N LYS A 218 6.52 20.40 17.84
CA LYS A 218 7.10 21.69 18.27
C LYS A 218 7.73 21.69 19.68
N LYS A 219 8.57 22.71 19.95
CA LYS A 219 9.33 22.91 21.20
C LYS A 219 8.41 22.87 22.44
N LYS A 220 8.58 21.80 23.23
CA LYS A 220 7.86 21.40 24.45
C LYS A 220 7.36 22.56 25.34
N ARG A 221 8.24 23.51 25.66
CA ARG A 221 7.96 24.60 26.62
C ARG A 221 6.82 25.53 26.23
N CYS A 222 6.62 25.81 24.95
CA CYS A 222 5.62 26.76 24.49
C CYS A 222 4.19 26.20 24.59
N LEU A 223 4.04 24.92 24.26
CA LEU A 223 2.73 24.26 24.34
C LEU A 223 2.31 24.02 25.80
N GLU A 224 3.24 23.53 26.63
CA GLU A 224 2.97 23.33 28.07
C GLU A 224 2.60 24.65 28.77
N SER A 225 3.21 25.78 28.39
CA SER A 225 2.88 27.08 28.98
C SER A 225 1.48 27.55 28.61
N VAL A 226 1.06 27.38 27.36
CA VAL A 226 -0.26 27.84 26.91
C VAL A 226 -1.36 26.91 27.42
N LEU A 227 -1.16 25.59 27.35
CA LEU A 227 -2.13 24.62 27.87
C LEU A 227 -2.15 24.55 29.40
N GLN A 228 -1.14 25.08 30.08
CA GLN A 228 -0.96 25.00 31.55
C GLN A 228 -0.91 23.56 32.09
N ARG A 229 -0.62 22.58 31.23
CA ARG A 229 -0.53 21.15 31.57
C ARG A 229 0.35 20.38 30.57
N PRO A 230 0.98 19.27 31.00
CA PRO A 230 1.66 18.36 30.08
C PRO A 230 0.67 17.76 29.06
N PRO A 231 0.96 17.85 27.75
CA PRO A 231 0.10 17.26 26.74
C PRO A 231 0.26 15.74 26.69
N LEU A 232 -0.71 15.08 26.07
CA LEU A 232 -0.61 13.73 25.57
C LEU A 232 -0.32 13.79 24.07
N ILE A 233 0.72 13.10 23.61
CA ILE A 233 1.03 13.07 22.19
C ILE A 233 0.16 12.03 21.50
N TRP A 234 -0.53 12.41 20.44
CA TRP A 234 -1.10 11.48 19.47
C TRP A 234 -0.19 11.47 18.23
N ASP A 235 0.48 10.35 18.03
CA ASP A 235 1.56 10.19 17.09
C ASP A 235 1.06 9.54 15.80
N ASN A 236 1.10 10.29 14.71
CA ASN A 236 0.73 9.82 13.37
C ASN A 236 1.94 9.33 12.55
N LEU A 237 3.06 8.95 13.19
CA LEU A 237 4.26 8.48 12.49
C LEU A 237 3.97 7.30 11.56
N HIS A 238 3.06 6.41 11.94
CA HIS A 238 2.72 5.20 11.17
C HIS A 238 1.30 5.22 10.62
N ALA A 239 0.58 6.33 10.75
CA ALA A 239 -0.74 6.50 10.17
C ALA A 239 -0.65 6.52 8.64
N ASN A 240 -1.49 5.76 7.94
CA ASN A 240 -1.58 5.71 6.48
C ASN A 240 -2.99 5.96 5.92
N ASP A 241 -3.93 6.35 6.78
CA ASP A 241 -5.32 6.69 6.41
C ASP A 241 -5.41 7.83 5.38
N TYR A 242 -4.48 8.78 5.40
CA TYR A 242 -4.42 9.88 4.44
C TYR A 242 -3.95 9.47 3.03
N ASP A 243 -3.33 8.30 2.87
CA ASP A 243 -2.90 7.77 1.57
C ASP A 243 -2.86 6.24 1.60
N THR A 244 -3.93 5.63 1.11
CA THR A 244 -4.13 4.16 1.08
C THR A 244 -3.10 3.39 0.25
N ARG A 245 -2.23 4.09 -0.50
CA ARG A 245 -1.14 3.48 -1.28
C ARG A 245 0.18 3.41 -0.49
N ARG A 246 0.23 4.00 0.70
CA ARG A 246 1.41 4.00 1.57
C ARG A 246 1.23 3.02 2.73
N LEU A 247 2.37 2.48 3.15
CA LEU A 247 2.48 1.54 4.25
C LEU A 247 3.77 1.83 5.01
N PHE A 248 3.73 1.75 6.34
CA PHE A 248 4.85 2.10 7.20
C PHE A 248 5.21 0.94 8.14
N LEU A 249 6.26 0.22 7.77
CA LEU A 249 6.80 -0.93 8.50
C LEU A 249 8.15 -0.60 9.19
N GLY A 250 8.60 0.65 9.12
CA GLY A 250 9.81 1.11 9.79
C GLY A 250 9.64 1.23 11.33
N PRO A 251 10.75 1.39 12.07
CA PRO A 251 10.72 1.48 13.52
C PRO A 251 10.15 2.83 14.00
N PHE A 252 9.59 2.86 15.21
CA PHE A 252 9.26 4.10 15.90
C PHE A 252 10.50 4.99 16.05
N LYS A 253 10.45 6.23 15.55
CA LYS A 253 11.62 7.10 15.41
C LYS A 253 11.25 8.58 15.54
N GLY A 254 12.26 9.41 15.79
CA GLY A 254 12.12 10.88 15.75
C GLY A 254 11.68 11.51 17.08
N ARG A 255 11.59 10.72 18.15
CA ARG A 255 11.25 11.19 19.50
C ARG A 255 12.23 10.62 20.52
N ASP A 256 12.95 11.51 21.19
CA ASP A 256 13.84 11.16 22.29
C ASP A 256 13.03 10.59 23.47
N PRO A 257 13.35 9.41 24.03
CA PRO A 257 12.69 8.83 25.20
C PRO A 257 12.52 9.81 26.38
N HIS A 258 13.46 10.74 26.61
CA HIS A 258 13.39 11.75 27.67
C HIS A 258 12.23 12.74 27.50
N ILE A 259 11.58 12.79 26.31
CA ILE A 259 10.36 13.58 26.15
C ILE A 259 9.26 13.15 27.12
N ARG A 260 9.24 11.88 27.54
CA ARG A 260 8.21 11.33 28.42
C ARG A 260 8.18 11.98 29.80
N SER A 261 9.26 12.60 30.28
CA SER A 261 9.22 13.38 31.54
C SER A 261 8.37 14.65 31.44
N HIS A 262 8.07 15.08 30.22
CA HIS A 262 7.31 16.29 29.88
C HIS A 262 5.92 15.99 29.31
N LEU A 263 5.57 14.71 29.15
CA LEU A 263 4.30 14.27 28.59
C LEU A 263 3.43 13.61 29.63
N ARG A 264 2.12 13.76 29.46
CA ARG A 264 1.11 12.94 30.14
C ARG A 264 1.08 11.51 29.60
N GLY A 265 1.33 11.37 28.31
CA GLY A 265 1.47 10.09 27.62
C GLY A 265 1.71 10.23 26.13
N LEU A 266 1.79 9.09 25.44
CA LEU A 266 1.89 9.00 23.98
C LEU A 266 0.99 7.88 23.47
N LEU A 267 0.06 8.23 22.58
CA LEU A 267 -0.80 7.42 21.69
C LEU A 267 -0.05 7.24 20.38
N LEU A 268 0.12 6.00 19.89
CA LEU A 268 0.43 5.77 18.48
C LEU A 268 -0.87 5.51 17.71
N ASN A 269 -1.07 6.23 16.60
CA ASN A 269 -2.06 5.94 15.56
C ASN A 269 -1.33 5.21 14.42
N PRO A 270 -1.44 3.88 14.33
CA PRO A 270 -0.64 3.07 13.41
C PRO A 270 -1.27 2.94 12.00
N ASN A 271 -0.87 1.94 11.20
CA ASN A 271 -1.44 1.70 9.87
C ASN A 271 -2.86 1.11 9.99
N CYS A 272 -3.71 1.32 8.97
CA CYS A 272 -5.05 0.73 8.90
C CYS A 272 -5.00 -0.81 8.87
N GLU A 273 -3.98 -1.36 8.21
CA GLU A 273 -3.72 -2.79 8.10
C GLU A 273 -3.12 -3.33 9.40
N PHE A 274 -3.86 -4.20 10.08
CA PHE A 274 -3.49 -4.72 11.39
C PHE A 274 -2.11 -5.40 11.39
N GLU A 275 -1.89 -6.29 10.43
CA GLU A 275 -0.66 -7.10 10.37
C GLU A 275 0.58 -6.25 10.07
N ALA A 276 0.40 -5.04 9.53
CA ALA A 276 1.47 -4.08 9.30
C ALA A 276 1.94 -3.36 10.58
N ASN A 277 1.20 -3.50 11.69
CA ASN A 277 1.46 -2.77 12.93
C ASN A 277 2.39 -3.49 13.91
N TYR A 278 2.85 -4.69 13.57
CA TYR A 278 3.76 -5.46 14.42
C TYR A 278 5.04 -4.68 14.79
N ILE A 279 5.79 -4.20 13.78
CA ILE A 279 7.02 -3.44 13.99
C ILE A 279 6.74 -2.09 14.67
N PRO A 280 5.76 -1.27 14.22
CA PRO A 280 5.40 -0.02 14.89
C PRO A 280 5.14 -0.19 16.40
N LEU A 281 4.34 -1.18 16.79
CA LEU A 281 3.98 -1.43 18.19
C LEU A 281 5.13 -2.02 19.01
N HIS A 282 5.87 -2.99 18.45
CA HIS A 282 7.03 -3.59 19.12
C HIS A 282 8.12 -2.56 19.42
N THR A 283 8.43 -1.73 18.43
CA THR A 283 9.47 -0.70 18.55
C THR A 283 9.01 0.45 19.46
N LEU A 284 7.72 0.78 19.49
CA LEU A 284 7.14 1.68 20.50
C LEU A 284 7.30 1.11 21.92
N GLY A 285 7.01 -0.18 22.13
CA GLY A 285 7.24 -0.84 23.42
C GLY A 285 8.70 -0.83 23.84
N SER A 286 9.62 -1.04 22.90
CA SER A 286 11.07 -0.91 23.12
C SER A 286 11.48 0.52 23.51
N TRP A 287 10.95 1.53 22.82
CA TRP A 287 11.12 2.94 23.17
C TRP A 287 10.55 3.27 24.56
N TYR A 288 9.43 2.64 24.94
CA TYR A 288 8.81 2.80 26.24
C TYR A 288 9.61 2.13 27.38
N ARG A 289 10.37 1.08 27.13
CA ARG A 289 11.23 0.49 28.17
C ARG A 289 12.53 1.25 28.37
N ALA A 290 13.09 1.85 27.31
CA ALA A 290 14.37 2.57 27.37
C ALA A 290 14.44 3.69 28.44
N GLU A 291 13.38 4.48 28.66
CA GLU A 291 13.34 5.50 29.74
C GLU A 291 13.34 4.85 31.14
N LYS A 292 12.69 3.68 31.31
CA LYS A 292 12.60 3.02 32.62
C LYS A 292 13.98 2.55 33.08
N ASP A 293 14.76 1.99 32.17
CA ASP A 293 16.11 1.49 32.44
C ASP A 293 17.09 2.63 32.76
N ASP A 294 16.95 3.79 32.07
CA ASP A 294 17.71 5.00 32.37
C ASP A 294 17.35 5.59 33.75
N ALA A 295 16.06 5.64 34.09
CA ALA A 295 15.59 6.11 35.40
C ALA A 295 16.04 5.22 36.57
N GLN A 296 16.38 3.95 36.29
CA GLN A 296 16.84 2.95 37.27
C GLN A 296 18.37 2.82 37.32
N GLY A 297 19.10 3.59 36.51
CA GLY A 297 20.57 3.62 36.52
C GLY A 297 21.24 2.42 35.84
N ASN A 298 20.49 1.58 35.12
CA ASN A 298 21.03 0.43 34.39
C ASN A 298 21.57 0.89 33.02
N LYS A 299 22.76 1.50 33.00
CA LYS A 299 23.47 1.79 31.75
C LYS A 299 24.00 0.49 31.14
N MET A 300 23.50 0.11 29.97
CA MET A 300 24.09 -0.97 29.18
C MET A 300 25.47 -0.53 28.64
N PRO A 301 26.48 -1.41 28.62
CA PRO A 301 27.82 -1.03 28.19
C PRO A 301 27.88 -0.82 26.67
N PHE A 302 28.21 0.41 26.28
CA PHE A 302 28.86 0.82 25.03
C PHE A 302 28.15 0.47 23.70
N CYS A 303 27.45 1.45 23.13
CA CYS A 303 27.15 1.49 21.69
C CYS A 303 28.34 2.13 20.95
N LEU A 304 28.93 1.43 19.96
CA LEU A 304 30.11 1.89 19.19
C LEU A 304 29.82 2.99 18.16
N ILE A 305 28.69 3.69 18.25
CA ILE A 305 28.36 4.82 17.38
C ILE A 305 27.66 5.88 18.23
N GLY A 306 28.43 6.83 18.74
CA GLY A 306 28.11 8.26 18.95
C GLY A 306 26.75 8.75 19.50
N GLU A 307 25.85 7.92 19.99
CA GLU A 307 24.54 8.35 20.53
C GLU A 307 24.35 7.86 21.97
N GLU A 308 24.30 8.81 22.91
CA GLU A 308 24.15 8.62 24.37
C GLU A 308 22.73 8.15 24.79
N TYR A 309 22.02 7.36 23.99
CA TYR A 309 20.62 6.98 24.25
C TYR A 309 20.44 5.46 24.43
N ASN A 310 19.61 5.05 25.40
CA ASN A 310 19.22 3.64 25.56
C ASN A 310 18.36 3.11 24.40
N TYR A 311 17.57 3.96 23.72
CA TYR A 311 16.80 3.56 22.55
C TYR A 311 17.58 3.80 21.25
N CYS A 312 17.70 2.77 20.40
CA CYS A 312 18.26 2.87 19.06
C CYS A 312 17.26 2.26 18.06
N PRO A 313 16.74 3.03 17.08
CA PRO A 313 15.74 2.53 16.12
C PRO A 313 16.18 1.28 15.35
N GLU A 314 17.44 1.21 14.92
CA GLU A 314 17.96 0.07 14.14
C GLU A 314 18.06 -1.22 14.99
N ARG A 315 18.44 -1.09 16.26
CA ARG A 315 18.44 -2.25 17.19
C ARG A 315 17.01 -2.71 17.47
N ALA A 316 16.09 -1.76 17.72
CA ALA A 316 14.69 -2.06 17.96
C ALA A 316 14.05 -2.73 16.73
N LEU A 317 14.33 -2.23 15.53
CA LEU A 317 13.89 -2.83 14.27
C LEU A 317 14.40 -4.26 14.12
N THR A 318 15.68 -4.49 14.41
CA THR A 318 16.28 -5.83 14.31
C THR A 318 15.64 -6.82 15.29
N ALA A 319 15.35 -6.39 16.52
CA ALA A 319 14.62 -7.20 17.49
C ALA A 319 13.18 -7.48 17.03
N ALA A 320 12.46 -6.46 16.56
CA ALA A 320 11.09 -6.61 16.06
C ALA A 320 11.02 -7.57 14.87
N LEU A 321 11.97 -7.48 13.92
CA LEU A 321 12.06 -8.37 12.78
C LEU A 321 12.29 -9.82 13.18
N HIS A 322 13.18 -10.05 14.13
CA HIS A 322 13.46 -11.39 14.65
C HIS A 322 12.20 -12.04 15.22
N ASP A 323 11.45 -11.29 16.05
CA ASP A 323 10.24 -11.80 16.69
C ASP A 323 9.09 -11.97 15.68
N TRP A 324 8.92 -11.01 14.76
CA TRP A 324 7.85 -11.05 13.75
C TRP A 324 8.00 -12.24 12.79
N MET A 325 9.22 -12.65 12.49
CA MET A 325 9.49 -13.81 11.64
C MET A 325 8.87 -15.11 12.16
N GLU A 326 8.71 -15.25 13.48
CA GLU A 326 8.04 -16.41 14.07
C GLU A 326 6.54 -16.41 13.79
N GLU A 327 5.92 -15.23 13.69
CA GLU A 327 4.48 -15.05 13.44
C GLU A 327 4.12 -15.08 11.95
N LEU A 328 4.94 -14.45 11.10
CA LEU A 328 4.76 -14.43 9.64
C LEU A 328 4.70 -15.84 9.03
N ASN A 329 5.41 -16.76 9.66
CA ASN A 329 5.60 -18.13 9.19
C ASN A 329 4.67 -19.14 9.86
N GLN A 330 3.78 -18.68 10.74
CA GLN A 330 2.72 -19.50 11.33
C GLN A 330 1.40 -19.30 10.57
N PRO A 331 0.66 -20.37 10.24
CA PRO A 331 -0.71 -20.24 9.77
C PRO A 331 -1.57 -19.51 10.79
N LEU A 332 -2.61 -18.78 10.33
CA LEU A 332 -3.63 -18.29 11.25
C LEU A 332 -4.19 -19.45 12.06
N GLN A 333 -4.03 -19.39 13.37
CA GLN A 333 -4.70 -20.31 14.26
C GLN A 333 -6.04 -19.69 14.65
N ALA A 334 -7.13 -20.35 14.29
CA ALA A 334 -8.45 -19.98 14.79
C ALA A 334 -8.48 -20.26 16.30
N GLY A 335 -8.38 -19.20 17.11
CA GLY A 335 -8.51 -19.25 18.57
C GLY A 335 -7.48 -20.15 19.26
N LYS A 336 -6.25 -19.65 19.50
CA LYS A 336 -5.44 -20.21 20.58
C LYS A 336 -6.03 -19.73 21.91
N THR A 337 -6.74 -20.59 22.63
CA THR A 337 -6.66 -20.58 24.09
C THR A 337 -5.23 -21.01 24.40
N VAL A 338 -4.35 -20.04 24.66
CA VAL A 338 -2.97 -20.35 25.06
C VAL A 338 -3.05 -21.07 26.40
N GLN A 339 -2.59 -22.32 26.43
CA GLN A 339 -2.36 -23.04 27.68
C GLN A 339 -1.39 -22.20 28.52
N THR A 340 -1.92 -21.56 29.56
CA THR A 340 -1.12 -21.09 30.68
C THR A 340 -0.32 -22.28 31.19
N LYS A 341 1.01 -22.15 31.20
CA LYS A 341 1.85 -23.06 31.98
C LYS A 341 1.30 -23.04 33.40
N GLU A 342 0.81 -24.20 33.86
CA GLU A 342 0.32 -24.41 35.21
C GLU A 342 1.35 -23.89 36.23
N LEU A 343 1.05 -22.75 36.85
CA LEU A 343 1.40 -22.51 38.24
C LEU A 343 0.11 -22.72 39.03
N GLY A 344 0.10 -23.80 39.81
CA GLY A 344 -1.07 -24.33 40.48
C GLY A 344 -1.84 -23.28 41.29
N GLY A 345 -3.15 -23.26 41.07
CA GLY A 345 -4.10 -22.42 41.79
C GLY A 345 -5.52 -22.63 41.26
N SER A 346 -6.20 -23.62 41.81
CA SER A 346 -7.60 -23.98 41.55
C SER A 346 -8.54 -22.76 41.58
N LEU A 347 -9.28 -22.51 40.50
CA LEU A 347 -10.52 -21.71 40.49
C LEU A 347 -11.47 -22.19 39.38
N ASP A 348 -12.76 -22.05 39.70
CA ASP A 348 -13.93 -22.87 39.32
C ASP A 348 -14.34 -22.78 37.83
N HIS A 349 -14.59 -23.95 37.20
CA HIS A 349 -15.03 -24.11 35.82
C HIS A 349 -16.55 -23.94 35.69
N ARG A 350 -17.03 -22.76 35.30
CA ARG A 350 -18.37 -22.63 34.68
C ARG A 350 -18.38 -21.46 33.71
N TYR A 351 -18.35 -21.76 32.41
CA TYR A 351 -19.08 -21.12 31.29
C TYR A 351 -18.50 -21.68 29.98
N PHE A 352 -19.11 -22.74 29.48
CA PHE A 352 -18.88 -23.30 28.15
C PHE A 352 -20.20 -23.18 27.39
N TYR A 353 -20.26 -22.42 26.29
CA TYR A 353 -21.20 -22.68 25.17
C TYR A 353 -20.71 -22.04 23.86
N ILE A 354 -20.29 -22.93 22.95
CA ILE A 354 -20.58 -23.05 21.50
C ILE A 354 -20.42 -21.82 20.59
N LEU A 355 -19.43 -21.90 19.69
CA LEU A 355 -19.47 -21.28 18.35
C LEU A 355 -19.05 -22.33 17.32
N HIS A 356 -20.00 -22.80 16.51
CA HIS A 356 -19.77 -23.57 15.29
C HIS A 356 -19.89 -22.60 14.10
N PRO A 357 -19.04 -22.70 13.07
CA PRO A 357 -19.08 -21.77 11.93
C PRO A 357 -20.15 -22.22 10.92
N LEU A 358 -21.06 -21.31 10.56
CA LEU A 358 -21.87 -21.42 9.34
C LEU A 358 -21.32 -20.44 8.30
N ILE A 359 -20.70 -21.04 7.30
CA ILE A 359 -20.26 -20.44 6.05
C ILE A 359 -21.42 -20.59 5.02
N LEU A 360 -21.59 -19.56 4.19
CA LEU A 360 -22.37 -19.48 2.93
C LEU A 360 -23.91 -19.49 3.01
N VAL A 361 -24.51 -18.32 2.79
CA VAL A 361 -25.70 -18.21 1.95
C VAL A 361 -25.48 -17.06 0.96
N ALA A 362 -25.28 -17.42 -0.31
CA ALA A 362 -25.40 -16.52 -1.44
C ALA A 362 -26.88 -16.44 -1.84
N ASP A 363 -27.33 -15.22 -2.13
CA ASP A 363 -28.66 -14.91 -2.65
C ASP A 363 -29.01 -15.76 -3.88
N LYS A 364 -30.17 -16.42 -3.81
CA LYS A 364 -30.92 -16.91 -4.96
C LYS A 364 -32.25 -16.15 -5.00
N GLU A 365 -32.31 -15.11 -5.81
CA GLU A 365 -33.58 -14.54 -6.24
C GLU A 365 -34.27 -15.45 -7.26
N GLY A 366 -35.60 -15.41 -7.21
CA GLY A 366 -36.51 -16.42 -7.72
C GLY A 366 -36.70 -16.42 -9.24
N ARG A 367 -37.11 -17.60 -9.72
CA ARG A 367 -37.81 -17.79 -11.00
C ARG A 367 -39.26 -18.19 -10.72
N GLU A 368 -40.20 -17.38 -11.18
CA GLU A 368 -41.43 -17.82 -11.85
C GLU A 368 -41.27 -17.38 -13.31
N GLY A 369 -41.61 -18.09 -14.38
CA GLY A 369 -42.23 -19.39 -14.63
C GLY A 369 -42.59 -19.33 -16.12
N GLU A 370 -42.29 -20.35 -16.92
CA GLU A 370 -43.14 -20.76 -18.06
C GLU A 370 -42.62 -22.01 -18.77
N LYS A 371 -43.59 -22.80 -19.22
CA LYS A 371 -43.51 -24.15 -19.78
C LYS A 371 -43.10 -24.13 -21.26
N LYS A 372 -42.36 -25.16 -21.71
CA LYS A 372 -42.83 -26.21 -22.64
C LYS A 372 -41.67 -27.10 -23.16
N ARG A 373 -41.95 -28.42 -23.16
CA ARG A 373 -41.61 -29.53 -24.11
C ARG A 373 -40.29 -29.39 -24.91
N SER A 374 -39.42 -30.41 -24.97
CA SER A 374 -39.71 -31.73 -25.54
C SER A 374 -38.66 -32.81 -25.18
N GLN A 375 -39.12 -34.06 -25.24
CA GLN A 375 -38.45 -35.34 -24.99
C GLN A 375 -37.41 -35.72 -26.07
N GLN A 376 -36.38 -36.48 -25.67
CA GLN A 376 -35.95 -37.79 -26.24
C GLN A 376 -34.63 -38.19 -25.55
N GLN A 377 -34.62 -39.13 -24.60
CA GLN A 377 -34.42 -40.59 -24.78
C GLN A 377 -33.13 -41.00 -25.53
N GLY A 378 -32.22 -41.65 -24.79
CA GLY A 378 -31.06 -42.37 -25.31
C GLY A 378 -30.15 -42.88 -24.19
N GLN A 379 -30.38 -44.11 -23.73
CA GLN A 379 -29.65 -44.83 -22.69
C GLN A 379 -28.26 -45.35 -23.18
N PRO A 380 -27.40 -45.84 -22.25
CA PRO A 380 -25.94 -45.93 -22.41
C PRO A 380 -25.43 -47.31 -22.87
N LEU A 381 -24.17 -47.38 -23.29
CA LEU A 381 -23.45 -48.65 -23.47
C LEU A 381 -22.04 -48.56 -22.88
N ALA A 382 -21.76 -49.53 -21.99
CA ALA A 382 -20.48 -49.82 -21.37
C ALA A 382 -19.64 -50.79 -22.24
N GLY A 383 -18.33 -50.83 -21.99
CA GLY A 383 -17.44 -51.88 -22.50
C GLY A 383 -15.96 -51.51 -22.35
N SER A 384 -15.36 -51.73 -21.18
CA SER A 384 -14.37 -52.79 -20.89
C SER A 384 -13.01 -52.66 -21.60
N LYS A 385 -11.91 -52.47 -20.86
CA LYS A 385 -11.00 -53.53 -20.41
C LYS A 385 -9.71 -52.98 -19.81
N SER A 386 -9.30 -53.61 -18.73
CA SER A 386 -8.03 -53.49 -18.02
C SER A 386 -6.88 -54.22 -18.74
N ALA A 387 -5.66 -53.72 -18.60
CA ALA A 387 -4.43 -54.52 -18.64
C ALA A 387 -3.33 -53.84 -17.81
N ALA A 388 -2.64 -54.66 -17.02
CA ALA A 388 -1.67 -54.32 -15.97
C ALA A 388 -0.21 -54.31 -16.50
N PRO A 389 0.81 -54.03 -15.64
CA PRO A 389 2.06 -53.37 -16.01
C PRO A 389 3.28 -54.31 -16.19
N PHE A 390 4.30 -53.82 -16.91
CA PHE A 390 5.68 -54.35 -16.89
C PHE A 390 6.63 -53.15 -17.05
N GLY A 391 7.51 -52.84 -16.08
CA GLY A 391 8.84 -53.42 -15.89
C GLY A 391 9.87 -52.31 -16.23
N GLY A 392 10.60 -51.71 -15.30
CA GLY A 392 11.70 -52.33 -14.56
C GLY A 392 13.03 -52.17 -15.31
N GLY A 393 13.59 -50.94 -15.37
CA GLY A 393 14.87 -50.65 -16.03
C GLY A 393 15.70 -49.63 -15.27
N ARG A 394 16.87 -50.07 -14.76
CA ARG A 394 17.85 -49.33 -13.95
C ARG A 394 18.40 -48.08 -14.67
N ALA A 395 18.38 -46.94 -13.97
CA ALA A 395 19.09 -45.73 -14.36
C ALA A 395 20.58 -45.80 -13.96
N GLN A 396 21.47 -45.57 -14.94
CA GLN A 396 22.87 -45.21 -14.71
C GLN A 396 22.98 -43.69 -14.52
N ARG A 397 23.81 -43.31 -13.55
CA ARG A 397 23.98 -41.99 -12.97
C ARG A 397 25.09 -41.25 -13.74
N GLU A 398 24.73 -40.28 -14.55
CA GLU A 398 25.66 -39.26 -15.06
C GLU A 398 25.33 -37.91 -14.41
N GLN A 399 26.34 -37.36 -13.73
CA GLN A 399 26.30 -36.04 -13.09
C GLN A 399 26.23 -34.96 -14.16
N ARG A 400 25.10 -34.24 -14.23
CA ARG A 400 25.02 -32.91 -14.84
C ARG A 400 24.76 -31.86 -13.77
N THR A 401 25.55 -30.81 -13.88
CA THR A 401 25.72 -29.64 -13.03
C THR A 401 24.39 -28.93 -12.76
N GLN A 402 24.19 -28.55 -11.50
CA GLN A 402 22.99 -27.91 -10.96
C GLN A 402 22.66 -26.58 -11.66
N GLY A 403 21.57 -26.55 -12.43
CA GLY A 403 20.79 -25.33 -12.63
C GLY A 403 19.95 -25.09 -11.37
N ARG A 404 19.95 -23.86 -10.84
CA ARG A 404 19.05 -23.45 -9.76
C ARG A 404 17.60 -23.65 -10.22
N GLY A 405 16.96 -24.69 -9.71
CA GLY A 405 15.51 -24.83 -9.77
C GLY A 405 14.87 -23.76 -8.88
N LEU A 406 14.19 -22.79 -9.49
CA LEU A 406 13.22 -21.97 -8.79
C LEU A 406 11.90 -22.75 -8.65
N CYS A 407 11.13 -22.40 -7.62
CA CYS A 407 9.88 -23.01 -7.14
C CYS A 407 9.98 -24.46 -6.58
N ASN A 408 10.78 -24.63 -5.53
CA ASN A 408 10.53 -25.69 -4.54
C ASN A 408 10.84 -25.24 -3.09
N GLY A 409 10.62 -23.96 -2.81
CA GLY A 409 10.69 -23.40 -1.45
C GLY A 409 9.31 -23.42 -0.80
N LYS A 410 9.18 -24.11 0.33
CA LYS A 410 8.00 -24.08 1.21
C LYS A 410 7.60 -22.62 1.49
N GLY A 411 6.30 -22.32 1.52
CA GLY A 411 5.68 -20.98 1.62
C GLY A 411 5.98 -20.17 2.88
N LEU A 412 7.25 -19.98 3.19
CA LEU A 412 7.77 -19.24 4.33
C LEU A 412 8.55 -18.02 3.84
N LEU A 413 8.33 -16.88 4.49
CA LEU A 413 9.07 -15.65 4.23
C LEU A 413 10.44 -15.73 4.91
N SER A 414 11.51 -15.50 4.14
CA SER A 414 12.87 -15.40 4.67
C SER A 414 13.15 -14.02 5.29
N GLU A 415 14.09 -13.94 6.24
CA GLU A 415 14.48 -12.66 6.85
C GLU A 415 14.88 -11.60 5.80
N ALA A 416 15.61 -12.01 4.77
CA ALA A 416 16.02 -11.11 3.69
C ALA A 416 14.82 -10.51 2.94
N GLN A 417 13.77 -11.29 2.73
CA GLN A 417 12.53 -10.82 2.09
C GLN A 417 11.75 -9.89 3.00
N VAL A 418 11.67 -10.16 4.30
CA VAL A 418 11.02 -9.27 5.26
C VAL A 418 11.79 -7.95 5.38
N ARG A 419 13.12 -7.99 5.42
CA ARG A 419 13.96 -6.77 5.39
C ARG A 419 13.81 -6.00 4.07
N LEU A 420 13.66 -6.69 2.94
CA LEU A 420 13.36 -6.06 1.67
C LEU A 420 12.01 -5.34 1.74
N LEU A 421 10.96 -6.00 2.21
CA LEU A 421 9.62 -5.44 2.40
C LEU A 421 9.66 -4.18 3.27
N VAL A 422 10.27 -4.26 4.47
CA VAL A 422 10.41 -3.10 5.37
C VAL A 422 11.24 -1.98 4.73
N GLY A 423 12.31 -2.33 4.03
CA GLY A 423 13.15 -1.37 3.33
C GLY A 423 12.43 -0.65 2.17
N LEU A 424 11.38 -1.25 1.61
CA LEU A 424 10.52 -0.67 0.56
C LEU A 424 9.35 0.13 1.14
N HIS A 425 8.90 -0.19 2.35
CA HIS A 425 7.76 0.43 3.03
C HIS A 425 8.18 0.92 4.43
N TYR A 426 9.01 1.96 4.49
CA TYR A 426 9.71 2.34 5.72
C TYR A 426 8.96 3.36 6.59
N LEU A 427 9.21 4.67 6.43
CA LEU A 427 8.61 5.75 7.22
C LEU A 427 8.07 6.87 6.31
N PRO A 428 7.20 7.77 6.80
CA PRO A 428 6.58 8.80 5.97
C PRO A 428 7.52 9.82 5.34
N HIS A 429 8.69 10.06 5.95
CA HIS A 429 9.66 11.06 5.51
C HIS A 429 11.06 10.49 5.35
N GLU A 430 11.19 9.16 5.32
CA GLU A 430 12.48 8.48 5.23
C GLU A 430 12.28 7.16 4.49
N HIS A 431 13.04 6.97 3.41
CA HIS A 431 13.10 5.68 2.70
C HIS A 431 13.99 4.71 3.45
N GLY A 432 13.59 3.44 3.45
CA GLY A 432 14.47 2.36 3.90
C GLY A 432 15.59 2.09 2.88
N PRO A 433 16.61 1.30 3.25
CA PRO A 433 17.79 1.07 2.41
C PRO A 433 17.46 0.52 1.01
N SER A 434 16.47 -0.37 0.91
CA SER A 434 16.05 -0.98 -0.36
C SER A 434 15.40 0.03 -1.30
N ALA A 435 14.48 0.87 -0.80
CA ALA A 435 13.86 1.93 -1.56
C ALA A 435 14.88 2.98 -2.03
N GLN A 436 15.78 3.42 -1.13
CA GLN A 436 16.85 4.36 -1.48
C GLN A 436 17.69 3.82 -2.64
N LYS A 437 18.14 2.57 -2.54
CA LYS A 437 18.94 1.93 -3.59
C LYS A 437 18.18 1.82 -4.90
N LEU A 438 16.92 1.40 -4.87
CA LEU A 438 16.06 1.28 -6.05
C LEU A 438 15.94 2.62 -6.79
N LEU A 439 15.59 3.69 -6.06
CA LEU A 439 15.36 5.02 -6.62
C LEU A 439 16.67 5.67 -7.10
N GLN A 440 17.76 5.54 -6.35
CA GLN A 440 19.08 6.06 -6.71
C GLN A 440 19.63 5.37 -7.97
N ASP A 441 19.59 4.04 -8.02
CA ASP A 441 20.09 3.30 -9.19
C ASP A 441 19.22 3.60 -10.42
N LEU A 442 17.88 3.65 -10.30
CA LEU A 442 16.99 4.00 -11.42
C LEU A 442 17.28 5.40 -11.97
N THR A 443 17.36 6.39 -11.07
CA THR A 443 17.67 7.78 -11.43
C THR A 443 19.01 7.88 -12.13
N TRP A 444 20.05 7.26 -11.55
CA TRP A 444 21.40 7.31 -12.12
C TRP A 444 21.48 6.60 -13.48
N LEU A 445 20.86 5.42 -13.62
CA LEU A 445 20.86 4.66 -14.87
C LEU A 445 20.17 5.41 -16.00
N LYS A 446 19.03 6.07 -15.69
CA LYS A 446 18.31 6.94 -16.62
C LYS A 446 19.19 8.11 -17.06
N SER A 447 19.74 8.89 -16.13
CA SER A 447 20.58 10.06 -16.45
C SER A 447 21.87 9.71 -17.20
N ASN A 448 22.39 8.49 -17.00
CA ASN A 448 23.65 8.03 -17.60
C ASN A 448 23.46 7.03 -18.76
N CYS A 449 22.25 6.92 -19.32
CA CYS A 449 21.98 6.00 -20.43
C CYS A 449 22.79 6.31 -21.71
N HIS A 450 23.20 7.56 -21.89
CA HIS A 450 24.09 7.99 -22.98
C HIS A 450 25.42 7.22 -23.02
N LEU A 451 25.88 6.65 -21.89
CA LEU A 451 27.09 5.83 -21.82
C LEU A 451 26.97 4.53 -22.62
N VAL A 452 25.76 3.97 -22.72
CA VAL A 452 25.46 2.72 -23.43
C VAL A 452 24.73 2.94 -24.77
N GLY A 453 24.43 4.19 -25.13
CA GLY A 453 23.73 4.57 -26.36
C GLY A 453 24.59 4.47 -27.63
N ALA A 454 23.94 4.21 -28.77
CA ALA A 454 24.55 4.07 -30.10
C ALA A 454 25.31 5.32 -30.56
N ASN A 455 24.96 6.49 -30.03
CA ASN A 455 25.58 7.78 -30.38
C ASN A 455 26.76 8.17 -29.46
N SER A 456 27.27 7.26 -28.61
CA SER A 456 28.39 7.55 -27.72
C SER A 456 29.68 7.79 -28.51
N LYS A 457 30.10 9.06 -28.60
CA LYS A 457 31.21 9.50 -29.46
C LYS A 457 32.61 9.02 -29.04
N LYS A 458 32.74 8.30 -27.90
CA LYS A 458 33.91 7.52 -27.43
C LYS A 458 33.55 6.91 -26.06
N PRO A 459 33.08 5.65 -25.98
CA PRO A 459 32.74 5.06 -24.70
C PRO A 459 34.02 4.85 -23.87
N GLN A 460 34.07 5.43 -22.67
CA GLN A 460 35.08 5.06 -21.67
C GLN A 460 34.69 3.68 -21.12
N PRO A 461 35.49 2.61 -21.36
CA PRO A 461 35.09 1.24 -21.00
C PRO A 461 34.70 1.11 -19.52
N GLN A 462 35.47 1.75 -18.64
CA GLN A 462 35.20 1.77 -17.19
C GLN A 462 33.82 2.33 -16.83
N LYS A 463 33.35 3.38 -17.52
CA LYS A 463 32.02 3.98 -17.25
C LYS A 463 30.89 3.12 -17.81
N VAL A 464 31.13 2.43 -18.92
CA VAL A 464 30.19 1.44 -19.47
C VAL A 464 30.05 0.26 -18.52
N ASP A 465 31.16 -0.24 -17.98
CA ASP A 465 31.18 -1.32 -17.01
C ASP A 465 30.51 -0.90 -15.69
N GLU A 466 30.71 0.33 -15.24
CA GLU A 466 29.98 0.89 -14.11
C GLU A 466 28.46 0.88 -14.38
N TRP A 467 28.02 1.38 -15.54
CA TRP A 467 26.61 1.40 -15.90
C TRP A 467 26.02 -0.02 -15.93
N ARG A 468 26.71 -0.97 -16.57
CA ARG A 468 26.29 -2.38 -16.59
C ARG A 468 26.26 -3.01 -15.20
N GLY A 469 27.23 -2.69 -14.35
CA GLY A 469 27.28 -3.14 -12.96
C GLY A 469 26.13 -2.59 -12.12
N ARG A 470 25.80 -1.31 -12.26
CA ARG A 470 24.62 -0.70 -11.60
C ARG A 470 23.32 -1.30 -12.13
N ALA A 471 23.20 -1.46 -13.45
CA ALA A 471 22.03 -2.05 -14.10
C ALA A 471 21.80 -3.48 -13.60
N SER A 472 22.84 -4.31 -13.53
CA SER A 472 22.73 -5.68 -13.01
C SER A 472 22.22 -5.71 -11.57
N ARG A 473 22.67 -4.81 -10.69
CA ARG A 473 22.17 -4.71 -9.31
C ARG A 473 20.71 -4.23 -9.24
N PHE A 474 20.34 -3.27 -10.08
CA PHE A 474 18.97 -2.79 -10.18
C PHE A 474 18.02 -3.91 -10.65
N LEU A 475 18.40 -4.63 -11.71
CA LEU A 475 17.63 -5.75 -12.24
C LEU A 475 17.47 -6.88 -11.21
N SER A 476 18.53 -7.18 -10.44
CA SER A 476 18.48 -8.14 -9.33
C SER A 476 17.48 -7.69 -8.26
N LEU A 477 17.47 -6.41 -7.90
CA LEU A 477 16.51 -5.90 -6.91
C LEU A 477 15.06 -5.98 -7.41
N CYS A 478 14.80 -5.72 -8.70
CA CYS A 478 13.48 -5.92 -9.30
C CYS A 478 13.05 -7.40 -9.26
N GLU A 479 13.99 -8.34 -9.44
CA GLU A 479 13.73 -9.76 -9.29
C GLU A 479 13.44 -10.14 -7.84
N ASP A 480 14.17 -9.59 -6.88
CA ASP A 480 13.90 -9.79 -5.45
C ASP A 480 12.50 -9.27 -5.06
N ILE A 481 12.06 -8.14 -5.63
CA ILE A 481 10.68 -7.61 -5.45
C ILE A 481 9.64 -8.58 -6.02
N ALA A 482 9.89 -9.14 -7.21
CA ALA A 482 8.98 -10.13 -7.81
C ALA A 482 8.92 -11.43 -6.99
N GLN A 483 10.05 -11.89 -6.44
CA GLN A 483 10.09 -13.05 -5.55
C GLN A 483 9.42 -12.78 -4.20
N LEU A 484 9.56 -11.56 -3.65
CA LEU A 484 8.85 -11.13 -2.45
C LEU A 484 7.34 -11.25 -2.66
N HIS A 485 6.81 -10.74 -3.77
CA HIS A 485 5.39 -10.89 -4.12
C HIS A 485 4.94 -12.36 -4.10
N CYS A 486 5.66 -13.26 -4.77
CA CYS A 486 5.30 -14.68 -4.77
C CYS A 486 5.36 -15.32 -3.38
N SER A 487 6.30 -14.88 -2.55
CA SER A 487 6.46 -15.41 -1.19
C SER A 487 5.37 -14.92 -0.24
N VAL A 488 4.91 -13.67 -0.42
CA VAL A 488 3.74 -13.14 0.30
C VAL A 488 2.48 -13.89 -0.13
N VAL A 489 2.26 -14.08 -1.44
CA VAL A 489 1.10 -14.84 -1.97
C VAL A 489 1.11 -16.30 -1.54
N GLY A 490 2.27 -16.94 -1.50
CA GLY A 490 2.46 -18.32 -1.05
C GLY A 490 2.59 -18.47 0.47
N GLY A 491 2.51 -17.38 1.24
CA GLY A 491 2.78 -17.36 2.67
C GLY A 491 1.78 -18.18 3.50
N ALA A 492 2.26 -18.73 4.62
CA ALA A 492 1.42 -19.49 5.55
C ALA A 492 0.36 -18.60 6.25
N ASN A 493 0.72 -17.37 6.62
CA ASN A 493 -0.17 -16.42 7.28
C ASN A 493 -1.01 -15.66 6.23
N ARG A 494 -2.30 -16.02 6.12
CA ARG A 494 -3.21 -15.40 5.14
C ARG A 494 -3.66 -13.98 5.52
N ALA A 495 -3.66 -13.60 6.80
CA ALA A 495 -4.00 -12.22 7.18
C ALA A 495 -2.93 -11.26 6.67
N VAL A 496 -1.66 -11.62 6.88
CA VAL A 496 -0.51 -10.88 6.34
C VAL A 496 -0.61 -10.75 4.83
N LEU A 497 -0.97 -11.82 4.12
CA LEU A 497 -1.21 -11.75 2.68
C LEU A 497 -2.25 -10.67 2.34
N TYR A 498 -3.46 -10.74 2.90
CA TYR A 498 -4.52 -9.83 2.49
C TYR A 498 -4.28 -8.37 2.86
N ASP A 499 -3.62 -8.12 3.99
CA ASP A 499 -3.24 -6.77 4.43
C ASP A 499 -2.12 -6.19 3.55
N LEU A 500 -1.13 -7.00 3.17
CA LEU A 500 0.05 -6.51 2.44
C LEU A 500 -0.05 -6.61 0.91
N TYR A 501 -0.97 -7.44 0.39
CA TYR A 501 -1.06 -7.76 -1.03
C TYR A 501 -1.16 -6.53 -1.94
N PRO A 502 -2.05 -5.55 -1.70
CA PRO A 502 -2.20 -4.40 -2.60
C PRO A 502 -0.89 -3.62 -2.78
N TYR A 503 -0.11 -3.46 -1.71
CA TYR A 503 1.15 -2.70 -1.71
C TYR A 503 2.26 -3.45 -2.46
N VAL A 504 2.43 -4.74 -2.17
CA VAL A 504 3.46 -5.56 -2.78
C VAL A 504 3.18 -5.81 -4.26
N TRP A 505 1.91 -6.01 -4.62
CA TRP A 505 1.47 -6.19 -5.99
C TRP A 505 1.69 -4.91 -6.83
N ASP A 506 1.32 -3.74 -6.31
CA ASP A 506 1.48 -2.48 -7.04
C ASP A 506 2.96 -2.18 -7.30
N LEU A 507 3.80 -2.32 -6.27
CA LEU A 507 5.23 -2.13 -6.39
C LEU A 507 5.88 -3.13 -7.36
N ARG A 508 5.44 -4.39 -7.35
CA ARG A 508 5.91 -5.42 -8.29
C ARG A 508 5.60 -5.06 -9.73
N ASN A 509 4.41 -4.55 -10.02
CA ASN A 509 4.02 -4.14 -11.37
C ASN A 509 4.81 -2.92 -11.85
N THR A 510 4.98 -1.91 -11.00
CA THR A 510 5.79 -0.74 -11.33
C THR A 510 7.27 -1.10 -11.52
N ALA A 511 7.82 -1.97 -10.67
CA ALA A 511 9.19 -2.47 -10.80
C ALA A 511 9.38 -3.27 -12.10
N LEU A 512 8.36 -4.00 -12.57
CA LEU A 512 8.42 -4.73 -13.83
C LEU A 512 8.50 -3.79 -15.05
N VAL A 513 7.78 -2.66 -15.05
CA VAL A 513 7.94 -1.61 -16.09
C VAL A 513 9.35 -1.03 -16.02
N ALA A 514 9.83 -0.66 -14.83
CA ALA A 514 11.15 -0.06 -14.67
C ALA A 514 12.28 -1.04 -15.08
N LYS A 515 12.14 -2.32 -14.76
CA LYS A 515 13.04 -3.40 -15.22
C LYS A 515 13.10 -3.44 -16.76
N ALA A 516 11.94 -3.49 -17.41
CA ALA A 516 11.85 -3.52 -18.87
C ALA A 516 12.49 -2.27 -19.51
N PHE A 517 12.26 -1.09 -18.91
CA PHE A 517 12.85 0.17 -19.35
C PHE A 517 14.38 0.17 -19.26
N ILE A 518 14.96 -0.26 -18.14
CA ILE A 518 16.43 -0.35 -17.99
C ILE A 518 17.03 -1.37 -18.96
N CYS A 519 16.39 -2.53 -19.17
CA CYS A 519 16.81 -3.50 -20.18
C CYS A 519 16.82 -2.87 -21.58
N TRP A 520 15.78 -2.10 -21.92
CA TRP A 520 15.67 -1.39 -23.19
C TRP A 520 16.77 -0.33 -23.36
N LEU A 521 17.05 0.48 -22.33
CA LEU A 521 18.17 1.44 -22.35
C LEU A 521 19.51 0.75 -22.61
N GLY A 522 19.73 -0.42 -22.00
CA GLY A 522 20.95 -1.23 -22.16
C GLY A 522 21.17 -1.77 -23.58
N CYS A 523 20.13 -1.76 -24.43
CA CYS A 523 20.24 -2.12 -25.85
C CYS A 523 20.89 -1.00 -26.69
N GLY A 524 21.07 0.21 -26.12
CA GLY A 524 21.78 1.32 -26.72
C GLY A 524 21.02 2.07 -27.83
N LYS A 525 19.69 1.96 -27.89
CA LYS A 525 18.90 2.49 -29.01
C LYS A 525 18.13 3.78 -28.70
N THR A 526 18.64 4.58 -27.76
CA THR A 526 18.05 5.86 -27.38
C THR A 526 18.52 7.00 -28.27
N THR A 527 17.62 7.86 -28.74
CA THR A 527 17.96 9.05 -29.55
C THR A 527 18.26 10.29 -28.69
N GLY A 528 17.97 10.26 -27.38
CA GLY A 528 18.28 11.33 -26.43
C GLY A 528 17.27 12.48 -26.41
N ALA A 529 16.09 12.31 -27.01
CA ALA A 529 15.01 13.29 -26.97
C ALA A 529 14.29 13.26 -25.61
N ASP A 530 14.11 14.45 -25.00
CA ASP A 530 13.42 14.75 -23.72
C ASP A 530 13.31 13.60 -22.70
N GLN A 531 14.37 13.45 -21.90
CA GLN A 531 14.42 12.57 -20.74
C GLN A 531 14.08 13.28 -19.42
N LEU A 532 13.56 14.51 -19.51
CA LEU A 532 13.07 15.26 -18.36
C LEU A 532 11.90 14.49 -17.75
N GLY A 533 12.05 14.09 -16.49
CA GLY A 533 10.91 13.65 -15.69
C GLY A 533 9.93 14.82 -15.57
N VAL A 534 8.66 14.51 -15.33
CA VAL A 534 7.69 15.58 -15.06
C VAL A 534 8.02 16.15 -13.68
N ASP A 535 8.31 17.45 -13.61
CA ASP A 535 8.44 18.22 -12.36
C ASP A 535 7.07 18.29 -11.68
N SER A 536 6.68 17.19 -11.06
CA SER A 536 5.43 17.06 -10.32
C SER A 536 5.69 16.19 -9.12
N GLU A 537 5.10 16.58 -7.99
CA GLU A 537 5.36 15.92 -6.73
C GLU A 537 4.82 14.47 -6.78
N PRO A 538 5.57 13.46 -6.31
CA PRO A 538 5.22 12.05 -6.50
C PRO A 538 3.80 11.68 -6.03
N TRP A 539 3.33 12.30 -4.95
CA TRP A 539 2.03 12.06 -4.34
C TRP A 539 0.83 12.54 -5.17
N VAL A 540 1.03 13.32 -6.24
CA VAL A 540 -0.05 13.78 -7.12
C VAL A 540 -0.67 12.62 -7.92
N PHE A 541 0.09 11.55 -8.19
CA PHE A 541 -0.36 10.42 -9.01
C PHE A 541 -0.46 9.10 -8.23
N LYS A 542 0.57 8.79 -7.42
CA LYS A 542 0.65 7.58 -6.58
C LYS A 542 1.43 7.86 -5.29
N GLY A 543 1.00 7.27 -4.19
CA GLY A 543 1.73 7.30 -2.92
C GLY A 543 2.91 6.33 -2.87
N GLY A 544 3.90 6.65 -2.04
CA GLY A 544 5.03 5.76 -1.70
C GLY A 544 5.99 5.45 -2.85
N VAL A 545 6.81 4.40 -2.65
CA VAL A 545 7.91 4.06 -3.57
C VAL A 545 7.43 3.70 -4.98
N SER A 546 6.25 3.07 -5.11
CA SER A 546 5.67 2.78 -6.43
C SER A 546 5.39 4.06 -7.21
N GLY A 547 4.84 5.09 -6.57
CA GLY A 547 4.62 6.39 -7.21
C GLY A 547 5.91 7.10 -7.61
N GLU A 548 6.94 7.04 -6.76
CA GLU A 548 8.25 7.62 -7.08
C GLU A 548 8.94 6.91 -8.25
N VAL A 549 8.89 5.58 -8.30
CA VAL A 549 9.40 4.82 -9.45
C VAL A 549 8.61 5.18 -10.72
N GLN A 550 7.28 5.29 -10.63
CA GLN A 550 6.44 5.74 -11.74
C GLN A 550 6.89 7.12 -12.25
N MET A 551 7.11 8.10 -11.38
CA MET A 551 7.54 9.44 -11.76
C MET A 551 8.90 9.51 -12.44
N LEU A 552 9.77 8.54 -12.17
CA LEU A 552 11.07 8.44 -12.84
C LEU A 552 10.94 7.92 -14.29
N LEU A 553 9.82 7.30 -14.66
CA LEU A 553 9.58 6.79 -16.01
C LEU A 553 9.04 7.89 -16.96
N PRO A 554 9.41 7.87 -18.25
CA PRO A 554 8.93 8.81 -19.27
C PRO A 554 7.41 9.05 -19.33
N VAL A 555 6.58 8.04 -19.09
CA VAL A 555 5.11 8.14 -19.09
C VAL A 555 4.54 8.27 -17.66
N GLY A 556 5.38 8.64 -16.69
CA GLY A 556 5.04 8.64 -15.26
C GLY A 556 3.86 9.54 -14.86
N SER A 557 3.62 10.61 -15.61
CA SER A 557 2.46 11.50 -15.39
C SER A 557 1.11 10.89 -15.77
N SER A 558 1.09 9.79 -16.52
CA SER A 558 -0.14 9.11 -16.95
C SER A 558 -0.66 8.17 -15.86
N SER A 559 -1.43 8.69 -14.89
CA SER A 559 -1.92 7.90 -13.75
C SER A 559 -2.72 6.66 -14.18
N GLU A 560 -3.47 6.74 -15.27
CA GLU A 560 -4.28 5.66 -15.84
C GLU A 560 -3.46 4.46 -16.32
N LEU A 561 -2.18 4.64 -16.68
CA LEU A 561 -1.31 3.53 -17.10
C LEU A 561 -0.82 2.69 -15.91
N PHE A 562 -0.82 3.27 -14.71
CA PHE A 562 -0.27 2.66 -13.52
C PHE A 562 -1.33 2.35 -12.46
N THR A 563 -2.48 3.05 -12.48
CA THR A 563 -3.53 2.94 -11.47
C THR A 563 -4.58 1.93 -11.90
N HIS A 564 -4.65 0.82 -11.18
CA HIS A 564 -5.70 -0.18 -11.29
C HIS A 564 -5.74 -1.02 -10.00
N PRO A 565 -6.90 -1.54 -9.59
CA PRO A 565 -6.99 -2.36 -8.39
C PRO A 565 -6.28 -3.71 -8.59
N PRO A 566 -5.71 -4.28 -7.52
CA PRO A 566 -5.20 -5.65 -7.55
C PRO A 566 -6.32 -6.65 -7.91
N PRO A 567 -5.98 -7.82 -8.48
CA PRO A 567 -6.97 -8.85 -8.73
C PRO A 567 -7.59 -9.34 -7.42
N LEU A 568 -8.89 -9.67 -7.45
CA LEU A 568 -9.63 -10.16 -6.27
C LEU A 568 -8.99 -11.43 -5.67
N PHE A 569 -8.40 -12.25 -6.52
CA PHE A 569 -7.70 -13.47 -6.13
C PHE A 569 -6.21 -13.29 -6.38
N PRO A 570 -5.38 -13.28 -5.31
CA PRO A 570 -3.93 -13.20 -5.45
C PRO A 570 -3.39 -14.34 -6.31
N THR A 571 -2.49 -14.01 -7.24
CA THR A 571 -1.82 -15.00 -8.09
C THR A 571 -0.33 -15.02 -7.79
N SER A 572 0.28 -16.21 -7.72
CA SER A 572 1.72 -16.36 -7.51
C SER A 572 2.51 -16.43 -8.83
N ARG A 573 1.86 -16.21 -9.97
CA ARG A 573 2.47 -16.38 -11.29
C ARG A 573 3.47 -15.26 -11.53
N LEU A 574 4.70 -15.65 -11.85
CA LEU A 574 5.76 -14.71 -12.21
C LEU A 574 5.66 -14.37 -13.69
N TYR A 575 5.86 -13.08 -13.97
CA TYR A 575 5.93 -12.57 -15.32
C TYR A 575 7.20 -11.74 -15.46
N ASN A 576 7.81 -11.81 -16.64
CA ASN A 576 8.98 -11.04 -17.02
C ASN A 576 8.71 -10.33 -18.35
N ILE A 577 9.16 -9.09 -18.45
CA ILE A 577 9.06 -8.30 -19.67
C ILE A 577 10.48 -7.93 -20.09
N ARG A 578 10.81 -8.23 -21.35
CA ARG A 578 12.13 -7.93 -21.90
C ARG A 578 12.04 -7.45 -23.35
N PRO A 579 13.02 -6.64 -23.81
CA PRO A 579 13.18 -6.37 -25.23
C PRO A 579 13.40 -7.65 -26.05
N TYR A 580 12.96 -7.60 -27.30
CA TYR A 580 13.19 -8.67 -28.27
C TYR A 580 14.65 -8.71 -28.74
N HIS A 581 15.23 -9.92 -28.80
CA HIS A 581 16.57 -10.18 -29.35
C HIS A 581 16.57 -11.45 -30.22
N ILE A 582 17.17 -11.35 -31.41
CA ILE A 582 17.18 -12.40 -32.45
C ILE A 582 17.84 -13.71 -31.99
N ILE A 583 18.80 -13.66 -31.07
CA ILE A 583 19.66 -14.81 -30.70
C ILE A 583 18.93 -15.88 -29.86
N HIS A 584 17.84 -15.53 -29.16
CA HIS A 584 17.23 -16.42 -28.16
C HIS A 584 16.19 -17.43 -28.68
N LEU A 585 15.87 -17.43 -29.99
CA LEU A 585 14.95 -18.43 -30.57
C LEU A 585 15.59 -19.80 -30.87
N ILE A 586 16.92 -19.92 -30.77
CA ILE A 586 17.66 -21.13 -31.18
C ILE A 586 17.87 -22.13 -30.01
N CYS A 587 17.62 -21.76 -28.75
CA CYS A 587 18.14 -22.52 -27.60
C CYS A 587 17.12 -23.12 -26.60
N PHE A 588 15.83 -23.30 -26.91
CA PHE A 588 14.92 -24.02 -25.99
C PHE A 588 14.12 -25.15 -26.65
N ASN A 589 14.27 -26.34 -26.05
CA ASN A 589 13.83 -27.67 -26.48
C ASN A 589 12.33 -27.80 -26.85
N ASN A 590 12.09 -28.53 -27.95
CA ASN A 590 11.02 -29.47 -28.32
C ASN A 590 9.51 -29.22 -28.05
N ASN A 591 9.09 -28.17 -27.32
CA ASN A 591 7.67 -27.78 -27.22
C ASN A 591 7.37 -26.43 -27.87
N LEU A 592 8.29 -25.95 -28.72
CA LEU A 592 8.18 -24.73 -29.52
C LEU A 592 7.24 -24.89 -30.75
N SER A 593 6.56 -26.02 -30.88
CA SER A 593 5.74 -26.38 -32.04
C SER A 593 4.31 -25.84 -31.99
N LEU A 594 3.85 -25.25 -30.89
CA LEU A 594 2.51 -24.63 -30.82
C LEU A 594 2.55 -23.11 -30.81
N ILE A 595 3.49 -22.46 -30.12
CA ILE A 595 3.56 -20.99 -30.11
C ILE A 595 4.21 -20.46 -31.38
N ILE A 596 5.27 -21.08 -31.92
CA ILE A 596 5.77 -20.71 -33.25
C ILE A 596 4.74 -21.05 -34.32
N TYR A 597 3.85 -22.03 -34.11
CA TYR A 597 2.78 -22.39 -35.06
C TYR A 597 1.57 -21.44 -34.96
N PHE A 598 1.20 -20.99 -33.75
CA PHE A 598 0.21 -19.94 -33.51
C PHE A 598 0.73 -18.58 -34.00
N LEU A 599 1.97 -18.22 -33.65
CA LEU A 599 2.81 -17.19 -34.28
C LEU A 599 3.42 -17.63 -35.63
N PHE A 600 2.92 -18.64 -36.34
CA PHE A 600 3.20 -18.82 -37.79
C PHE A 600 1.94 -18.65 -38.63
N LEU A 601 0.79 -19.10 -38.12
CA LEU A 601 -0.47 -19.11 -38.87
C LEU A 601 -1.23 -17.78 -38.83
N THR A 602 -0.91 -16.86 -37.92
CA THR A 602 -1.56 -15.52 -37.84
C THR A 602 -0.64 -14.34 -38.23
N THR A 603 0.58 -14.63 -38.70
CA THR A 603 1.79 -13.86 -38.30
C THR A 603 2.61 -13.26 -39.41
N TYR A 604 2.11 -13.30 -40.64
CA TYR A 604 2.78 -12.71 -41.79
C TYR A 604 2.29 -11.29 -42.13
N ARG A 605 1.21 -10.80 -41.50
CA ARG A 605 0.64 -9.47 -41.82
C ARG A 605 1.50 -8.28 -41.33
N CYS A 606 1.95 -8.25 -40.07
CA CYS A 606 2.71 -7.09 -39.53
C CYS A 606 3.93 -7.43 -38.63
N LEU A 607 4.06 -8.67 -38.13
CA LEU A 607 5.06 -9.05 -37.14
C LEU A 607 6.49 -9.06 -37.71
N GLY A 608 6.67 -9.67 -38.87
CA GLY A 608 7.97 -9.75 -39.57
C GLY A 608 8.66 -8.40 -39.78
N PRO A 609 8.03 -7.41 -40.45
CA PRO A 609 8.67 -6.11 -40.69
C PRO A 609 8.97 -5.34 -39.40
N CYS A 610 8.12 -5.43 -38.37
CA CYS A 610 8.38 -4.78 -37.08
C CYS A 610 9.62 -5.37 -36.40
N LEU A 611 9.72 -6.70 -36.33
CA LEU A 611 10.86 -7.38 -35.73
C LEU A 611 12.16 -7.17 -36.52
N ALA A 612 12.08 -6.99 -37.84
CA ALA A 612 13.26 -6.77 -38.68
C ALA A 612 13.72 -5.30 -38.71
N LEU A 613 12.78 -4.35 -38.79
CA LEU A 613 13.09 -2.95 -39.01
C LEU A 613 13.06 -2.11 -37.73
N SER A 614 12.27 -2.51 -36.73
CA SER A 614 12.10 -1.81 -35.45
C SER A 614 12.12 -2.75 -34.23
N PRO A 615 13.08 -3.68 -34.11
CA PRO A 615 13.13 -4.61 -32.97
C PRO A 615 13.28 -3.94 -31.61
N GLU A 616 13.76 -2.70 -31.55
CA GLU A 616 13.86 -1.88 -30.34
C GLU A 616 12.54 -1.54 -29.66
N TYR A 617 11.45 -1.58 -30.39
CA TYR A 617 10.11 -1.30 -29.87
C TYR A 617 9.30 -2.58 -29.78
N SER A 618 9.97 -3.72 -29.72
CA SER A 618 9.35 -5.04 -29.59
C SER A 618 9.67 -5.60 -28.21
N PHE A 619 8.65 -5.84 -27.40
CA PHE A 619 8.76 -6.41 -26.06
C PHE A 619 8.05 -7.76 -26.00
N ILE A 620 8.67 -8.69 -25.30
CA ILE A 620 8.13 -10.03 -25.07
C ILE A 620 7.73 -10.13 -23.61
N LEU A 621 6.57 -10.72 -23.38
CA LEU A 621 6.06 -11.14 -22.09
C LEU A 621 6.25 -12.65 -21.93
N GLU A 622 6.89 -13.03 -20.83
CA GLU A 622 7.21 -14.42 -20.50
C GLU A 622 6.73 -14.76 -19.11
N ASP A 623 6.33 -16.01 -18.91
CA ASP A 623 6.12 -16.63 -17.62
C ASP A 623 6.90 -17.95 -17.51
N GLU A 624 6.63 -18.74 -16.48
CA GLU A 624 7.30 -20.02 -16.22
C GLU A 624 7.11 -21.07 -17.33
N LEU A 625 6.06 -20.95 -18.16
CA LEU A 625 5.78 -21.85 -19.29
C LEU A 625 6.38 -21.34 -20.61
N GLY A 626 6.86 -20.09 -20.65
CA GLY A 626 7.48 -19.48 -21.82
C GLY A 626 6.80 -18.18 -22.26
N ILE A 627 6.88 -17.88 -23.55
CA ILE A 627 6.32 -16.64 -24.12
C ILE A 627 4.80 -16.69 -24.10
N CYS A 628 4.16 -15.73 -23.43
CA CYS A 628 2.70 -15.64 -23.32
C CYS A 628 2.11 -14.32 -23.84
N GLY A 629 2.94 -13.39 -24.31
CA GLY A 629 2.49 -12.22 -25.05
C GLY A 629 3.63 -11.44 -25.68
N CYS A 630 3.28 -10.50 -26.55
CA CYS A 630 4.20 -9.54 -27.14
C CYS A 630 3.49 -8.22 -27.43
N VAL A 631 4.26 -7.14 -27.41
CA VAL A 631 3.82 -5.85 -27.93
C VAL A 631 4.89 -5.32 -28.87
N LEU A 632 4.45 -4.79 -30.01
CA LEU A 632 5.29 -4.26 -31.07
C LEU A 632 4.94 -2.80 -31.27
N GLY A 633 5.96 -1.99 -31.50
CA GLY A 633 5.82 -0.58 -31.80
C GLY A 633 6.63 -0.15 -33.01
N ILE A 634 6.18 0.94 -33.59
CA ILE A 634 6.84 1.68 -34.65
C ILE A 634 6.93 3.12 -34.16
N LEU A 635 8.14 3.68 -34.12
CA LEU A 635 8.33 5.06 -33.67
C LEU A 635 7.76 6.08 -34.65
N ASP A 636 8.08 5.94 -35.93
CA ASP A 636 7.63 6.82 -37.00
C ASP A 636 7.14 5.99 -38.18
N VAL A 637 5.82 5.97 -38.37
CA VAL A 637 5.16 5.14 -39.39
C VAL A 637 5.62 5.52 -40.81
N ARG A 638 5.89 6.80 -41.08
CA ARG A 638 6.35 7.26 -42.40
C ARG A 638 7.71 6.68 -42.77
N SER A 639 8.67 6.79 -41.86
CA SER A 639 10.02 6.28 -42.06
C SER A 639 10.03 4.75 -42.10
N PHE A 640 9.20 4.11 -41.27
CA PHE A 640 9.02 2.66 -41.29
C PHE A 640 8.45 2.16 -42.62
N ALA A 641 7.39 2.78 -43.15
CA ALA A 641 6.80 2.40 -44.43
C ALA A 641 7.80 2.52 -45.58
N LYS A 642 8.58 3.62 -45.63
CA LYS A 642 9.66 3.80 -46.61
C LYS A 642 10.72 2.70 -46.52
N ARG A 643 11.15 2.34 -45.31
CA ARG A 643 12.11 1.24 -45.09
C ARG A 643 11.53 -0.12 -45.45
N CYS A 644 10.24 -0.33 -45.17
CA CYS A 644 9.55 -1.57 -45.51
C CYS A 644 9.51 -1.78 -47.03
N GLN A 645 9.07 -0.76 -47.77
CA GLN A 645 9.03 -0.78 -49.24
C GLN A 645 10.43 -0.89 -49.86
N GLY A 646 11.42 -0.17 -49.31
CA GLY A 646 12.77 -0.10 -49.89
C GLY A 646 13.69 -1.27 -49.55
N SER A 647 13.43 -2.02 -48.47
CA SER A 647 14.36 -3.07 -48.00
C SER A 647 13.70 -4.39 -47.62
N TRP A 648 12.58 -4.36 -46.89
CA TRP A 648 11.95 -5.57 -46.37
C TRP A 648 11.17 -6.33 -47.44
N ILE A 649 10.28 -5.64 -48.17
CA ILE A 649 9.47 -6.26 -49.24
C ILE A 649 10.35 -6.85 -50.34
N PRO A 650 11.38 -6.15 -50.87
CA PRO A 650 12.33 -6.75 -51.81
C PRO A 650 13.00 -8.00 -51.24
N ALA A 651 13.50 -7.96 -50.00
CA ALA A 651 14.14 -9.13 -49.37
C ALA A 651 13.18 -10.32 -49.18
N MET A 652 11.90 -10.06 -48.88
CA MET A 652 10.89 -11.13 -48.80
C MET A 652 10.55 -11.72 -50.17
N ARG A 653 10.46 -10.90 -51.22
CA ARG A 653 10.27 -11.36 -52.60
C ARG A 653 11.45 -12.22 -53.08
N ASP A 654 12.68 -11.85 -52.74
CA ASP A 654 13.88 -12.63 -53.05
C ASP A 654 13.92 -13.97 -52.29
N LYS A 655 13.54 -13.94 -51.00
CA LYS A 655 13.49 -15.14 -50.16
C LYS A 655 12.38 -16.10 -50.57
N TYR A 656 11.26 -15.57 -51.06
CA TYR A 656 10.07 -16.33 -51.45
C TYR A 656 9.66 -15.98 -52.90
N PRO A 657 10.43 -16.45 -53.91
CA PRO A 657 10.16 -16.12 -55.30
C PRO A 657 8.85 -16.76 -55.78
N PRO A 658 8.10 -16.10 -56.66
CA PRO A 658 6.88 -16.66 -57.22
C PRO A 658 7.22 -17.86 -58.12
N LYS A 659 7.03 -19.09 -57.62
CA LYS A 659 7.25 -20.30 -58.43
C LYS A 659 6.04 -20.56 -59.33
N GLY A 660 6.31 -20.74 -60.63
CA GLY A 660 5.33 -21.17 -61.61
C GLY A 660 4.87 -22.61 -61.36
N ASN A 661 3.55 -22.79 -61.28
CA ASN A 661 2.77 -24.02 -61.37
C ASN A 661 3.17 -25.18 -60.44
N GLY A 662 2.44 -25.28 -59.33
CA GLY A 662 2.27 -26.51 -58.56
C GLY A 662 2.80 -26.42 -57.13
N THR A 663 1.88 -26.33 -56.17
CA THR A 663 2.11 -26.40 -54.70
C THR A 663 2.94 -25.26 -54.09
N HIS A 664 2.28 -24.10 -53.85
CA HIS A 664 2.19 -23.35 -52.57
C HIS A 664 1.46 -22.02 -52.82
N SER A 665 0.12 -22.07 -53.02
CA SER A 665 -0.76 -20.90 -53.22
C SER A 665 -0.62 -19.84 -52.12
N ASN A 666 -0.36 -20.28 -50.89
CA ASN A 666 -0.38 -19.42 -49.72
C ASN A 666 0.79 -18.40 -49.68
N THR A 667 1.93 -18.65 -50.32
CA THR A 667 3.12 -17.76 -50.18
C THR A 667 3.02 -16.50 -51.04
N LEU A 668 2.42 -16.59 -52.21
CA LEU A 668 2.17 -15.46 -53.11
C LEU A 668 1.07 -14.54 -52.55
N GLU A 669 0.01 -15.15 -52.01
CA GLU A 669 -1.08 -14.45 -51.33
C GLU A 669 -0.57 -13.70 -50.09
N LEU A 670 0.40 -14.26 -49.36
CA LEU A 670 1.05 -13.59 -48.24
C LEU A 670 1.84 -12.34 -48.65
N VAL A 671 2.61 -12.37 -49.74
CA VAL A 671 3.36 -11.18 -50.21
C VAL A 671 2.39 -10.09 -50.70
N GLN A 672 1.30 -10.46 -51.37
CA GLN A 672 0.24 -9.52 -51.77
C GLN A 672 -0.50 -8.94 -50.55
N LEU A 673 -0.85 -9.76 -49.57
CA LEU A 673 -1.45 -9.33 -48.31
C LEU A 673 -0.53 -8.37 -47.54
N MET A 674 0.80 -8.56 -47.57
CA MET A 674 1.78 -7.66 -46.96
C MET A 674 1.87 -6.31 -47.67
N GLU A 675 1.66 -6.28 -48.99
CA GLU A 675 1.62 -5.05 -49.80
C GLU A 675 0.29 -4.29 -49.62
N GLU A 676 -0.83 -5.00 -49.45
CA GLU A 676 -2.14 -4.42 -49.13
C GLU A 676 -2.25 -3.89 -47.68
N ASP A 677 -1.36 -4.33 -46.78
CA ASP A 677 -1.31 -3.92 -45.36
C ASP A 677 -0.54 -2.62 -45.09
N GLN A 678 0.23 -2.14 -46.06
CA GLN A 678 0.96 -0.87 -46.00
C GLN A 678 0.04 0.33 -46.32
N GLY A 679 -1.10 0.43 -45.64
CA GLY A 679 -2.03 1.54 -45.83
C GLY A 679 -1.35 2.89 -45.54
N GLU A 680 -1.46 3.85 -46.47
CA GLU A 680 -1.07 5.23 -46.21
C GLU A 680 -2.08 5.84 -45.24
N TYR A 681 -1.63 6.11 -44.01
CA TYR A 681 -2.41 6.84 -43.02
C TYR A 681 -2.45 8.33 -43.36
N PRO A 682 -3.58 9.02 -43.11
CA PRO A 682 -3.70 10.45 -43.43
C PRO A 682 -2.70 11.27 -42.62
N ASP A 683 -2.18 12.34 -43.23
CA ASP A 683 -1.18 13.21 -42.60
C ASP A 683 -1.65 13.83 -41.29
N SER A 684 -2.95 14.11 -41.18
CA SER A 684 -3.59 14.61 -39.97
C SER A 684 -3.51 13.63 -38.79
N LEU A 685 -3.63 12.32 -39.04
CA LEU A 685 -3.45 11.29 -38.01
C LEU A 685 -1.98 11.24 -37.58
N LEU A 686 -1.07 11.10 -38.53
CA LEU A 686 0.36 10.92 -38.27
C LEU A 686 1.03 12.17 -37.69
N TYR A 687 0.43 13.35 -37.85
CA TYR A 687 0.89 14.59 -37.22
C TYR A 687 0.75 14.52 -35.68
N HIS A 688 -0.37 14.01 -35.18
CA HIS A 688 -0.60 13.87 -33.73
C HIS A 688 -0.13 12.52 -33.18
N PHE A 689 -0.19 11.46 -33.99
CA PHE A 689 0.13 10.09 -33.60
C PHE A 689 1.15 9.48 -34.57
N PRO A 690 2.44 9.90 -34.51
CA PRO A 690 3.47 9.41 -35.43
C PRO A 690 3.82 7.93 -35.22
N SER A 691 3.56 7.40 -34.01
CA SER A 691 3.85 6.01 -33.66
C SER A 691 2.65 5.09 -33.83
N GLN A 692 2.92 3.82 -34.11
CA GLN A 692 1.91 2.77 -34.16
C GLN A 692 2.27 1.65 -33.20
N LEU A 693 1.29 1.01 -32.59
CA LEU A 693 1.48 -0.18 -31.77
C LEU A 693 0.56 -1.34 -32.16
N ARG A 694 0.99 -2.54 -31.80
CA ARG A 694 0.20 -3.77 -31.85
C ARG A 694 0.48 -4.62 -30.62
N LEU A 695 -0.57 -4.93 -29.88
CA LEU A 695 -0.51 -5.77 -28.68
C LEU A 695 -1.14 -7.12 -29.00
N ASP A 696 -0.39 -8.22 -28.82
CA ASP A 696 -0.88 -9.59 -29.01
C ASP A 696 -0.53 -10.41 -27.75
N ALA A 697 -1.54 -10.92 -27.03
CA ALA A 697 -1.36 -11.72 -25.83
C ALA A 697 -2.19 -13.02 -25.92
N LEU A 698 -1.72 -14.07 -25.24
CA LEU A 698 -2.44 -15.34 -25.20
C LEU A 698 -3.79 -15.19 -24.47
N PRO A 699 -4.88 -15.84 -24.95
CA PRO A 699 -6.19 -15.80 -24.29
C PRO A 699 -6.18 -16.30 -22.84
N GLU A 700 -5.21 -17.14 -22.46
CA GLU A 700 -5.08 -17.73 -21.13
C GLU A 700 -4.46 -16.77 -20.08
N LEU A 701 -4.18 -15.51 -20.46
CA LEU A 701 -3.65 -14.51 -19.54
C LEU A 701 -4.76 -14.01 -18.59
N VAL A 702 -4.82 -14.61 -17.39
CA VAL A 702 -5.84 -14.28 -16.37
C VAL A 702 -5.62 -12.88 -15.75
N ASP A 703 -4.38 -12.42 -15.67
CA ASP A 703 -4.02 -11.15 -15.02
C ASP A 703 -3.87 -10.01 -16.04
N ILE A 704 -4.91 -9.19 -16.17
CA ILE A 704 -4.96 -8.01 -17.05
C ILE A 704 -3.91 -6.95 -16.69
N SER A 705 -3.40 -6.94 -15.45
CA SER A 705 -2.35 -6.01 -15.03
C SER A 705 -1.09 -6.18 -15.85
N VAL A 706 -0.80 -7.40 -16.26
CA VAL A 706 0.43 -7.75 -16.97
C VAL A 706 0.40 -7.24 -18.40
N SER A 707 -0.74 -7.34 -19.09
CA SER A 707 -0.95 -6.73 -20.41
C SER A 707 -0.81 -5.21 -20.35
N ARG A 708 -1.31 -4.58 -19.28
CA ARG A 708 -1.13 -3.16 -19.02
C ARG A 708 0.35 -2.81 -18.83
N THR A 709 1.08 -3.53 -17.97
CA THR A 709 2.52 -3.36 -17.76
C THR A 709 3.32 -3.51 -19.05
N LEU A 710 2.97 -4.50 -19.90
CA LEU A 710 3.60 -4.72 -21.20
C LEU A 710 3.41 -3.54 -22.15
N LEU A 711 2.17 -3.05 -22.26
CA LEU A 711 1.87 -1.87 -23.05
C LEU A 711 2.60 -0.64 -22.50
N THR A 712 2.56 -0.40 -21.18
CA THR A 712 3.26 0.72 -20.53
C THR A 712 4.77 0.68 -20.80
N ALA A 713 5.41 -0.49 -20.83
CA ALA A 713 6.82 -0.63 -21.18
C ALA A 713 7.12 -0.13 -22.61
N LEU A 714 6.27 -0.47 -23.59
CA LEU A 714 6.40 0.05 -24.95
C LEU A 714 6.18 1.57 -25.00
N LEU A 715 5.10 2.07 -24.38
CA LEU A 715 4.79 3.51 -24.37
C LEU A 715 5.93 4.32 -23.75
N THR A 716 6.55 3.79 -22.69
CA THR A 716 7.73 4.36 -22.05
C THR A 716 8.89 4.50 -23.04
N ALA A 717 9.17 3.48 -23.84
CA ALA A 717 10.23 3.48 -24.85
C ALA A 717 9.95 4.44 -26.02
N LEU A 718 8.70 4.50 -26.50
CA LEU A 718 8.28 5.42 -27.56
C LEU A 718 8.40 6.88 -27.10
N LYS A 719 7.90 7.20 -25.91
CA LYS A 719 8.00 8.53 -25.30
C LYS A 719 9.45 8.95 -25.09
N ALA A 720 10.30 8.04 -24.58
CA ALA A 720 11.73 8.29 -24.37
C ALA A 720 12.53 8.58 -25.65
N ASN A 721 11.98 8.23 -26.83
CA ASN A 721 12.57 8.53 -28.12
C ASN A 721 11.79 9.63 -28.88
N GLY A 722 10.97 10.41 -28.17
CA GLY A 722 10.37 11.65 -28.67
C GLY A 722 9.01 11.50 -29.37
N SER A 723 8.35 10.33 -29.27
CA SER A 723 6.99 10.20 -29.76
C SER A 723 6.01 11.03 -28.94
N GLN A 724 5.17 11.81 -29.61
CA GLN A 724 4.13 12.64 -29.00
C GLN A 724 2.78 11.90 -28.91
N GLY A 725 2.63 10.82 -29.66
CA GLY A 725 1.38 10.07 -29.71
C GLY A 725 1.53 8.75 -30.46
N VAL A 726 0.67 7.80 -30.09
CA VAL A 726 0.64 6.46 -30.65
C VAL A 726 -0.79 6.07 -31.02
N PHE A 727 -0.95 5.29 -32.08
CA PHE A 727 -2.25 4.71 -32.45
C PHE A 727 -2.17 3.20 -32.66
N CYS A 728 -3.33 2.54 -32.67
CA CYS A 728 -3.49 1.14 -33.04
C CYS A 728 -4.81 0.91 -33.77
N GLU A 729 -4.90 -0.20 -34.49
CA GLU A 729 -6.13 -0.66 -35.15
C GLU A 729 -6.71 -1.85 -34.39
N VAL A 730 -8.02 -1.80 -34.13
CA VAL A 730 -8.76 -2.85 -33.42
C VAL A 730 -10.00 -3.21 -34.22
N GLN A 731 -10.35 -4.49 -34.27
CA GLN A 731 -11.60 -4.90 -34.94
C GLN A 731 -12.81 -4.43 -34.11
N PRO A 732 -13.90 -3.92 -34.72
CA PRO A 732 -15.09 -3.47 -33.98
C PRO A 732 -15.73 -4.58 -33.15
N THR A 733 -15.53 -5.83 -33.56
CA THR A 733 -16.04 -7.03 -32.87
C THR A 733 -15.24 -7.40 -31.62
N ASP A 734 -14.04 -6.86 -31.43
CA ASP A 734 -13.18 -7.11 -30.26
C ASP A 734 -13.47 -6.10 -29.14
N HIS A 735 -14.67 -6.20 -28.56
CA HIS A 735 -15.13 -5.30 -27.51
C HIS A 735 -14.22 -5.30 -26.26
N GLN A 736 -13.59 -6.44 -25.95
CA GLN A 736 -12.68 -6.55 -24.79
C GLN A 736 -11.41 -5.72 -25.00
N ARG A 737 -10.80 -5.79 -26.20
CA ARG A 737 -9.61 -5.00 -26.51
C ARG A 737 -9.93 -3.50 -26.60
N LEU A 738 -11.09 -3.13 -27.15
CA LEU A 738 -11.57 -1.74 -27.16
C LEU A 738 -11.71 -1.20 -25.73
N GLU A 739 -12.44 -1.90 -24.85
CA GLU A 739 -12.63 -1.49 -23.46
C GLU A 739 -11.29 -1.39 -22.70
N PHE A 740 -10.39 -2.36 -22.90
CA PHE A 740 -9.06 -2.36 -22.31
C PHE A 740 -8.25 -1.12 -22.70
N LEU A 741 -8.19 -0.79 -23.99
CA LEU A 741 -7.43 0.36 -24.49
C LEU A 741 -8.06 1.69 -24.06
N THR A 742 -9.39 1.79 -24.06
CA THR A 742 -10.08 2.99 -23.56
C THR A 742 -9.81 3.24 -22.08
N LYS A 743 -9.77 2.20 -21.24
CA LYS A 743 -9.36 2.31 -19.82
C LYS A 743 -7.89 2.74 -19.65
N LEU A 744 -7.08 2.60 -20.69
CA LEU A 744 -5.70 3.10 -20.76
C LEU A 744 -5.59 4.45 -21.47
N GLY A 745 -6.72 5.17 -21.63
CA GLY A 745 -6.77 6.51 -22.19
C GLY A 745 -6.57 6.59 -23.71
N PHE A 746 -6.80 5.49 -24.44
CA PHE A 746 -6.92 5.54 -25.89
C PHE A 746 -8.32 6.02 -26.29
N LEU A 747 -8.38 6.92 -27.27
CA LEU A 747 -9.60 7.50 -27.80
C LEU A 747 -9.81 7.09 -29.25
N GLU A 748 -11.06 6.90 -29.63
CA GLU A 748 -11.42 6.62 -31.02
C GLU A 748 -11.17 7.84 -31.91
N ILE A 749 -10.46 7.62 -33.02
CA ILE A 749 -10.17 8.64 -34.02
C ILE A 749 -11.06 8.37 -35.22
N LEU A 750 -12.01 9.28 -35.46
CA LEU A 750 -12.88 9.22 -36.62
C LEU A 750 -12.05 9.29 -37.91
N ARG A 751 -12.16 8.25 -38.74
CA ARG A 751 -11.57 8.26 -40.08
C ARG A 751 -12.37 9.23 -40.95
N GLY A 752 -11.74 10.34 -41.35
CA GLY A 752 -12.22 11.09 -42.52
C GLY A 752 -12.18 10.18 -43.75
N GLU A 753 -13.09 10.41 -44.70
CA GLU A 753 -13.38 9.60 -45.90
C GLU A 753 -12.14 8.98 -46.59
N ALA A 754 -11.66 7.83 -46.10
CA ALA A 754 -10.56 7.08 -46.71
C ALA A 754 -10.51 5.60 -46.23
N ARG A 755 -10.96 4.71 -47.14
CA ARG A 755 -10.80 3.24 -47.25
C ARG A 755 -11.69 2.27 -46.43
N SER A 756 -11.94 1.13 -47.08
CA SER A 756 -12.83 -0.01 -46.80
C SER A 756 -12.33 -1.02 -45.74
N ARG A 757 -11.50 -0.61 -44.78
CA ARG A 757 -11.06 -1.50 -43.69
C ARG A 757 -12.02 -1.35 -42.51
N GLU A 758 -12.66 -2.44 -42.12
CA GLU A 758 -13.63 -2.49 -41.02
C GLU A 758 -13.06 -2.15 -39.62
N GLY A 759 -11.75 -1.92 -39.46
CA GLY A 759 -11.10 -1.66 -38.16
C GLY A 759 -11.30 -0.25 -37.60
N VAL A 760 -11.49 -0.15 -36.28
CA VAL A 760 -11.51 1.10 -35.48
C VAL A 760 -10.08 1.55 -35.20
N VAL A 761 -9.79 2.85 -35.33
CA VAL A 761 -8.49 3.44 -34.97
C VAL A 761 -8.59 4.08 -33.60
N LEU A 762 -7.72 3.65 -32.69
CA LEU A 762 -7.60 4.21 -31.35
C LEU A 762 -6.25 4.91 -31.20
N GLY A 763 -6.23 6.15 -30.72
CA GLY A 763 -5.01 6.91 -30.47
C GLY A 763 -4.88 7.43 -29.04
N ARG A 764 -3.63 7.61 -28.61
CA ARG A 764 -3.25 8.12 -27.29
C ARG A 764 -2.07 9.08 -27.42
N LEU A 765 -2.15 10.24 -26.77
CA LEU A 765 -1.00 11.14 -26.62
C LEU A 765 -0.06 10.60 -25.52
N LEU A 766 1.24 10.80 -25.69
CA LEU A 766 2.29 10.31 -24.78
C LEU A 766 2.95 11.43 -24.00
#